data_AF-A0A4C1W111-F1
#
_entry.id   AF-A0A4C1W111-F1
#
_cell.length_a   1.000
_cell.length_b   1.000
_cell.length_c   1.000
_cell.angle_alpha   90.00
_cell.angle_beta   90.00
_cell.angle_gamma   90.00
#
_symmetry.space_group_name_H-M   'P 1'
#
loop_
_entity.id
_entity.type
_entity.pdbx_description
1 polymer ?
#
loop_
_entity_poly.entity_id
_entity_poly.type
_entity_poly.pdbx_seq_one_letter_code
_entity_poly.pdbx_strand_id
1 'polypeptide(L)'
;MFWGPSPALDLQEEYLKYGDDKTLEINFLVIGGCDARHLFRTLARTYRHERRFLNLYVIEGCPELIARQLLITTLAFERTARLGLLEKTRRLLEIHGNILLRSSTSKYLIAKARQLIRMITNSEYMDSLLPYVSVQQMKYKDRDYLEHLFGFWMSGNTNQFNACELWEQRLRRGLGVRYDSRAGVFDWDYYMRIRDLANQICVSEYKHFREHGVAFTWLESEVCRPNVTMAAGVYKCGERYLHRGYLGDVVSPPYVTYASDCEDEEMLKTENGINLKRATDVAERNVMRMLYELEHRKKFDVNDYQRDTQHDLGMMVLGAQDAKISEPRSESPLMLREDRDTYVELNYGKINFLSLSALEHFPHKSQYQGLFHGVYVGHNMAARINPSVWAMVQDGALLLLESRKNLVQLKREDVRAFGDQVKQVAACAQGELLLEFDPETDDFAKYLGSEPKWQKRNPYSVIRFDRTPHQVQLQDINFYTVQMIAMKMTDSIVLQSAPHTCGNVFSKKRHFFAKPTSVIGRLLQGRRRFEMFDVGYSLEMSKSAGVRARPPRFSSAPLRRAASSAVALFTSLRRAQRGGAYSAFDMCRSRYENGDEPLTTHDFDRTTYTRVSDGDLGTRSSITFLLWVVEFKIEEKTKT
;
A
#
# COMPACT_ATOMS: atom_id res chain seq x y z
N MET A 1 -2.96 -3.85 8.99
CA MET A 1 -1.76 -4.67 9.23
C MET A 1 -0.80 -4.44 8.07
N PHE A 2 0.51 -4.37 8.31
CA PHE A 2 1.55 -4.08 7.30
C PHE A 2 2.41 -5.30 6.92
N TRP A 3 1.97 -6.46 7.43
CA TRP A 3 2.32 -7.82 7.05
C TRP A 3 0.99 -8.55 6.88
N GLY A 4 0.93 -9.63 6.10
CA GLY A 4 -0.31 -10.37 6.00
C GLY A 4 -0.49 -11.35 7.18
N PRO A 5 -1.73 -11.76 7.50
CA PRO A 5 -2.01 -12.67 8.60
C PRO A 5 -1.86 -14.16 8.29
N SER A 6 -1.62 -14.58 7.04
CA SER A 6 -1.51 -16.01 6.71
C SER A 6 -0.07 -16.47 6.40
N PRO A 7 0.19 -17.80 6.37
CA PRO A 7 1.43 -18.34 5.82
C PRO A 7 1.62 -18.02 4.33
N ALA A 8 2.84 -18.19 3.82
CA ALA A 8 3.17 -17.96 2.42
C ALA A 8 2.75 -19.14 1.53
N LEU A 9 1.91 -18.88 0.53
CA LEU A 9 1.53 -19.83 -0.52
C LEU A 9 2.47 -19.80 -1.73
N ASP A 10 2.73 -20.96 -2.31
CA ASP A 10 3.19 -21.08 -3.70
C ASP A 10 1.96 -21.06 -4.63
N LEU A 11 1.73 -19.93 -5.28
CA LEU A 11 0.56 -19.71 -6.14
C LEU A 11 0.58 -20.63 -7.37
N GLN A 12 1.78 -21.00 -7.86
CA GLN A 12 1.90 -21.92 -8.98
C GLN A 12 1.50 -23.34 -8.55
N GLU A 13 1.99 -23.79 -7.39
CA GLU A 13 1.62 -25.09 -6.82
C GLU A 13 0.11 -25.18 -6.58
N GLU A 14 -0.51 -24.12 -6.06
CA GLU A 14 -1.95 -24.08 -5.85
C GLU A 14 -2.75 -24.11 -7.17
N TYR A 15 -2.28 -23.43 -8.22
CA TYR A 15 -2.88 -23.50 -9.54
C TYR A 15 -2.83 -24.90 -10.14
N LEU A 16 -1.67 -25.56 -10.11
CA LEU A 16 -1.46 -26.88 -10.73
C LEU A 16 -2.33 -27.99 -10.11
N LYS A 17 -2.87 -27.79 -8.90
CA LYS A 17 -3.80 -28.76 -8.28
C LYS A 17 -5.16 -28.83 -9.00
N TYR A 18 -5.58 -27.75 -9.67
CA TYR A 18 -6.94 -27.61 -10.22
C TYR A 18 -6.99 -27.05 -11.64
N GLY A 19 -5.94 -26.36 -12.08
CA GLY A 19 -5.84 -25.70 -13.38
C GLY A 19 -5.29 -26.62 -14.47
N ASP A 20 -5.07 -26.05 -15.67
CA ASP A 20 -4.49 -26.78 -16.80
C ASP A 20 -2.96 -26.79 -16.73
N ASP A 21 -2.41 -27.98 -16.50
CA ASP A 21 -0.97 -28.26 -16.47
C ASP A 21 -0.27 -27.85 -17.77
N LYS A 22 -0.95 -27.84 -18.92
CA LYS A 22 -0.31 -27.52 -20.22
C LYS A 22 -0.07 -26.03 -20.44
N THR A 23 -0.58 -25.18 -19.54
CA THR A 23 -0.45 -23.73 -19.65
C THR A 23 1.02 -23.32 -19.47
N LEU A 24 1.62 -22.75 -20.51
CA LEU A 24 3.02 -22.31 -20.49
C LEU A 24 3.23 -20.93 -19.84
N GLU A 25 2.23 -20.06 -19.89
CA GLU A 25 2.26 -18.71 -19.32
C GLU A 25 1.11 -18.55 -18.33
N ILE A 26 1.43 -18.35 -17.05
CA ILE A 26 0.45 -18.24 -15.97
C ILE A 26 0.41 -16.79 -15.50
N ASN A 27 -0.77 -16.18 -15.59
CA ASN A 27 -1.05 -14.84 -15.07
C ASN A 27 -1.81 -14.92 -13.75
N PHE A 28 -1.22 -14.39 -12.69
CA PHE A 28 -1.81 -14.35 -11.35
C PHE A 28 -2.03 -12.91 -10.90
N LEU A 29 -3.22 -12.62 -10.40
CA LEU A 29 -3.55 -11.32 -9.79
C LEU A 29 -3.55 -11.44 -8.27
N VAL A 30 -2.69 -10.67 -7.59
CA VAL A 30 -2.59 -10.61 -6.13
C VAL A 30 -3.14 -9.28 -5.65
N ILE A 31 -4.31 -9.31 -5.01
CA ILE A 31 -5.03 -8.14 -4.51
C ILE A 31 -4.92 -8.12 -2.97
N GLY A 32 -4.25 -7.11 -2.41
CA GLY A 32 -4.17 -6.92 -0.97
C GLY A 32 -3.28 -7.95 -0.27
N GLY A 33 -2.15 -8.35 -0.86
CA GLY A 33 -1.21 -9.27 -0.25
C GLY A 33 -0.59 -8.77 1.07
N CYS A 34 -0.62 -7.44 1.31
CA CYS A 34 0.07 -6.72 2.40
C CYS A 34 1.60 -6.80 2.32
N ASP A 35 2.18 -7.93 1.94
CA ASP A 35 3.61 -8.13 1.77
C ASP A 35 3.91 -9.03 0.56
N ALA A 36 5.20 -9.28 0.32
CA ALA A 36 5.68 -10.01 -0.84
C ALA A 36 5.86 -11.53 -0.61
N ARG A 37 5.36 -12.10 0.50
CA ARG A 37 5.62 -13.51 0.86
C ARG A 37 5.14 -14.50 -0.21
N HIS A 38 3.96 -14.27 -0.79
CA HIS A 38 3.39 -15.15 -1.81
C HIS A 38 4.21 -15.07 -3.09
N LEU A 39 4.67 -13.86 -3.45
CA LEU A 39 5.53 -13.63 -4.60
C LEU A 39 6.85 -14.38 -4.42
N PHE A 40 7.49 -14.26 -3.25
CA PHE A 40 8.77 -14.94 -2.99
C PHE A 40 8.64 -16.44 -2.92
N ARG A 41 7.63 -16.96 -2.20
CA ARG A 41 7.43 -18.40 -2.08
C ARG A 41 7.20 -19.03 -3.46
N THR A 42 6.39 -18.40 -4.29
CA THR A 42 6.11 -18.84 -5.67
C THR A 42 7.37 -18.80 -6.54
N LEU A 43 8.12 -17.70 -6.53
CA LEU A 43 9.33 -17.54 -7.36
C LEU A 43 10.49 -18.43 -6.88
N ALA A 44 10.66 -18.59 -5.56
CA ALA A 44 11.69 -19.43 -4.98
C ALA A 44 11.47 -20.91 -5.34
N ARG A 45 10.20 -21.35 -5.42
CA ARG A 45 9.84 -22.75 -5.68
C ARG A 45 9.60 -23.10 -7.13
N THR A 46 9.72 -22.15 -8.06
CA THR A 46 9.50 -22.39 -9.49
C THR A 46 10.36 -23.53 -10.05
N TYR A 47 11.56 -23.77 -9.49
CA TYR A 47 12.43 -24.88 -9.91
C TYR A 47 11.87 -26.28 -9.60
N ARG A 48 10.88 -26.39 -8.70
CA ARG A 48 10.23 -27.66 -8.33
C ARG A 48 9.18 -28.10 -9.35
N HIS A 49 8.72 -27.18 -10.19
CA HIS A 49 7.68 -27.40 -11.18
C HIS A 49 8.26 -27.39 -12.60
N GLU A 50 7.51 -27.88 -13.58
CA GLU A 50 7.94 -27.70 -14.97
C GLU A 50 7.98 -26.20 -15.32
N ARG A 51 8.94 -25.85 -16.19
CA ARG A 51 9.26 -24.46 -16.50
C ARG A 51 8.08 -23.78 -17.21
N ARG A 52 7.54 -22.75 -16.55
CA ARG A 52 6.48 -21.86 -17.04
C ARG A 52 6.90 -20.40 -16.84
N PHE A 53 6.27 -19.50 -17.58
CA PHE A 53 6.45 -18.07 -17.40
C PHE A 53 5.36 -17.52 -16.49
N LEU A 54 5.75 -16.94 -15.35
CA LEU A 54 4.82 -16.42 -14.34
C LEU A 54 4.69 -14.91 -14.41
N ASN A 55 3.50 -14.38 -14.72
CA ASN A 55 3.21 -12.96 -14.57
C ASN A 55 2.40 -12.71 -13.29
N LEU A 56 3.04 -12.08 -12.31
CA LEU A 56 2.43 -11.71 -11.03
C LEU A 56 2.01 -10.24 -11.07
N TYR A 57 0.72 -9.96 -10.99
CA TYR A 57 0.18 -8.61 -10.97
C TYR A 57 -0.24 -8.25 -9.55
N VAL A 58 0.30 -7.18 -8.99
CA VAL A 58 0.16 -6.84 -7.57
C VAL A 58 -0.61 -5.54 -7.42
N ILE A 59 -1.73 -5.59 -6.69
CA ILE A 59 -2.53 -4.42 -6.30
C ILE A 59 -2.58 -4.37 -4.78
N GLU A 60 -2.19 -3.25 -4.19
CA GLU A 60 -2.27 -3.05 -2.74
C GLU A 60 -3.23 -1.93 -2.35
N GLY A 61 -3.72 -2.00 -1.11
CA GLY A 61 -4.67 -1.02 -0.57
C GLY A 61 -4.08 0.37 -0.36
N CYS A 62 -2.76 0.50 -0.28
CA CYS A 62 -2.06 1.79 -0.21
C CYS A 62 -0.67 1.73 -0.86
N PRO A 63 -0.15 2.86 -1.39
CA PRO A 63 1.15 2.91 -2.05
C PRO A 63 2.33 2.63 -1.10
N GLU A 64 2.20 2.85 0.21
CA GLU A 64 3.24 2.50 1.18
C GLU A 64 3.52 0.98 1.22
N LEU A 65 2.50 0.14 0.99
CA LEU A 65 2.68 -1.31 0.88
C LEU A 65 3.44 -1.68 -0.40
N ILE A 66 3.11 -1.04 -1.53
CA ILE A 66 3.85 -1.20 -2.80
C ILE A 66 5.31 -0.82 -2.61
N ALA A 67 5.59 0.32 -1.97
CA ALA A 67 6.93 0.78 -1.67
C ALA A 67 7.74 -0.24 -0.85
N ARG A 68 7.12 -0.81 0.19
CA ARG A 68 7.74 -1.86 1.03
C ARG A 68 7.98 -3.14 0.24
N GLN A 69 7.03 -3.57 -0.57
CA GLN A 69 7.20 -4.76 -1.40
C GLN A 69 8.29 -4.56 -2.44
N LEU A 70 8.40 -3.38 -3.07
CA LEU A 70 9.52 -3.04 -3.94
C LEU A 70 10.86 -3.13 -3.20
N LEU A 71 10.96 -2.52 -2.01
CA LEU A 71 12.16 -2.60 -1.18
C LEU A 71 12.55 -4.05 -0.86
N ILE A 72 11.62 -4.85 -0.36
CA ILE A 72 11.91 -6.24 0.01
C ILE A 72 12.23 -7.07 -1.25
N THR A 73 11.56 -6.81 -2.36
CA THR A 73 11.80 -7.48 -3.64
C THR A 73 13.20 -7.19 -4.17
N THR A 74 13.62 -5.91 -4.17
CA THR A 74 14.98 -5.53 -4.58
C THR A 74 16.03 -6.16 -3.67
N LEU A 75 15.81 -6.19 -2.35
CA LEU A 75 16.69 -6.88 -1.39
C LEU A 75 16.75 -8.38 -1.68
N ALA A 76 15.61 -9.04 -1.94
CA ALA A 76 15.53 -10.46 -2.21
C ALA A 76 16.27 -10.86 -3.51
N PHE A 77 16.30 -9.97 -4.50
CA PHE A 77 17.00 -10.23 -5.75
C PHE A 77 18.49 -9.86 -5.74
N GLU A 78 19.03 -9.21 -4.71
CA GLU A 78 20.48 -9.00 -4.63
C GLU A 78 21.23 -10.33 -4.51
N ARG A 79 22.29 -10.52 -5.28
CA ARG A 79 23.08 -11.77 -5.22
C ARG A 79 23.77 -11.94 -3.87
N THR A 80 23.84 -13.17 -3.39
CA THR A 80 24.54 -13.53 -2.14
C THR A 80 26.02 -13.19 -2.14
N ALA A 81 26.65 -13.11 -3.32
CA ALA A 81 28.03 -12.64 -3.50
C ALA A 81 28.23 -11.16 -3.11
N ARG A 82 27.16 -10.35 -3.09
CA ARG A 82 27.19 -8.94 -2.67
C ARG A 82 26.71 -8.77 -1.24
N LEU A 83 25.69 -9.51 -0.86
CA LEU A 83 25.07 -9.46 0.45
C LEU A 83 24.87 -10.88 0.96
N GLY A 84 25.67 -11.29 1.96
CA GLY A 84 25.68 -12.65 2.46
C GLY A 84 24.27 -13.14 2.86
N LEU A 85 24.00 -14.44 2.64
CA LEU A 85 22.65 -15.00 2.78
C LEU A 85 22.02 -14.74 4.16
N LEU A 86 22.78 -14.91 5.24
CA LEU A 86 22.31 -14.62 6.60
C LEU A 86 22.00 -13.13 6.79
N GLU A 87 22.89 -12.26 6.32
CA GLU A 87 22.71 -10.81 6.44
C GLU A 87 21.47 -10.34 5.68
N LYS A 88 21.29 -10.85 4.46
CA LYS A 88 20.12 -10.63 3.62
C LYS A 88 18.82 -11.08 4.31
N THR A 89 18.85 -12.27 4.91
CA THR A 89 17.71 -12.86 5.65
C THR A 89 17.31 -11.98 6.85
N ARG A 90 18.28 -11.62 7.70
CA ARG A 90 18.02 -10.81 8.90
C ARG A 90 17.54 -9.41 8.53
N ARG A 91 18.14 -8.76 7.53
CA ARG A 91 17.70 -7.44 7.03
C ARG A 91 16.24 -7.49 6.54
N LEU A 92 15.86 -8.56 5.83
CA LEU A 92 14.49 -8.74 5.36
C LEU A 92 13.50 -8.80 6.53
N LEU A 93 13.79 -9.65 7.53
CA LEU A 93 12.95 -9.81 8.71
C LEU A 93 12.83 -8.51 9.52
N GLU A 94 13.94 -7.77 9.72
CA GLU A 94 13.93 -6.47 10.38
C GLU A 94 13.02 -5.46 9.65
N ILE A 95 13.18 -5.31 8.33
CA ILE A 95 12.38 -4.39 7.52
C ILE A 95 10.90 -4.81 7.56
N HIS A 96 10.63 -6.12 7.50
CA HIS A 96 9.30 -6.70 7.49
C HIS A 96 8.52 -6.42 8.77
N GLY A 97 9.10 -6.70 9.94
CA GLY A 97 8.34 -6.79 11.19
C GLY A 97 8.78 -5.89 12.34
N ASN A 98 9.99 -5.32 12.31
CA ASN A 98 10.50 -4.55 13.45
C ASN A 98 10.24 -3.05 13.29
N ILE A 99 9.92 -2.39 14.41
CA ILE A 99 9.83 -0.93 14.46
C ILE A 99 11.19 -0.24 14.55
N LEU A 100 12.20 -0.93 15.09
CA LEU A 100 13.59 -0.49 15.15
C LEU A 100 14.48 -1.41 14.31
N LEU A 101 15.46 -0.82 13.66
CA LEU A 101 16.46 -1.44 12.81
C LEU A 101 17.84 -1.31 13.44
N ARG A 102 18.72 -2.24 13.09
CA ARG A 102 20.16 -2.05 13.26
C ARG A 102 20.66 -0.88 12.42
N SER A 103 21.78 -0.30 12.85
CA SER A 103 22.44 0.78 12.11
C SER A 103 22.85 0.36 10.69
N SER A 104 23.33 -0.87 10.50
CA SER A 104 23.66 -1.42 9.18
C SER A 104 22.43 -1.51 8.26
N THR A 105 21.32 -2.06 8.77
CA THR A 105 20.05 -2.19 8.02
C THR A 105 19.47 -0.83 7.67
N SER A 106 19.53 0.15 8.58
CA SER A 106 19.10 1.52 8.31
C SER A 106 19.93 2.21 7.24
N LYS A 107 21.27 2.03 7.23
CA LYS A 107 22.14 2.58 6.17
C LYS A 107 21.81 1.96 4.82
N TYR A 108 21.61 0.65 4.79
CA TYR A 108 21.18 -0.07 3.59
C TYR A 108 19.85 0.45 3.07
N LEU A 109 18.86 0.63 3.95
CA LEU A 109 17.56 1.19 3.60
C LEU A 109 17.68 2.58 2.96
N ILE A 110 18.47 3.48 3.53
CA ILE A 110 18.69 4.84 2.98
C ILE A 110 19.34 4.76 1.59
N ALA A 111 20.36 3.92 1.42
CA ALA A 111 21.03 3.73 0.13
C ALA A 111 20.08 3.12 -0.92
N LYS A 112 19.26 2.14 -0.51
CA LYS A 112 18.28 1.49 -1.39
C LYS A 112 17.14 2.44 -1.75
N ALA A 113 16.66 3.27 -0.84
CA ALA A 113 15.67 4.31 -1.13
C ALA A 113 16.15 5.28 -2.23
N ARG A 114 17.42 5.67 -2.20
CA ARG A 114 18.03 6.50 -3.26
C ARG A 114 18.03 5.80 -4.63
N GLN A 115 18.31 4.51 -4.65
CA GLN A 115 18.26 3.71 -5.88
C GLN A 115 16.81 3.54 -6.37
N LEU A 116 15.88 3.26 -5.46
CA LEU A 116 14.46 3.10 -5.75
C LEU A 116 13.87 4.36 -6.38
N ILE A 117 14.21 5.57 -5.90
CA ILE A 117 13.82 6.84 -6.52
C ILE A 117 14.20 6.87 -8.00
N ARG A 118 15.44 6.50 -8.33
CA ARG A 118 15.91 6.44 -9.73
C ARG A 118 15.17 5.38 -10.54
N MET A 119 14.87 4.22 -9.93
CA MET A 119 14.11 3.16 -10.59
C MET A 119 12.67 3.58 -10.90
N ILE A 120 11.97 4.24 -9.98
CA ILE A 120 10.56 4.64 -10.22
C ILE A 120 10.43 5.86 -11.14
N THR A 121 11.45 6.72 -11.21
CA THR A 121 11.44 7.92 -12.07
C THR A 121 11.93 7.60 -13.48
N ASN A 122 12.85 6.65 -13.65
CA ASN A 122 13.38 6.22 -14.93
C ASN A 122 13.13 4.71 -15.17
N SER A 123 12.17 4.42 -16.05
CA SER A 123 11.81 3.05 -16.42
C SER A 123 12.96 2.29 -17.10
N GLU A 124 13.75 2.95 -17.96
CA GLU A 124 14.89 2.31 -18.64
C GLU A 124 15.96 1.90 -17.63
N TYR A 125 16.18 2.74 -16.61
CA TYR A 125 17.10 2.44 -15.51
C TYR A 125 16.59 1.25 -14.68
N MET A 126 15.30 1.19 -14.36
CA MET A 126 14.71 0.03 -13.69
C MET A 126 14.87 -1.23 -14.54
N ASP A 127 14.54 -1.18 -15.83
CA ASP A 127 14.62 -2.31 -16.75
C ASP A 127 16.08 -2.80 -16.93
N SER A 128 17.07 -1.90 -16.83
CA SER A 128 18.49 -2.26 -16.91
C SER A 128 18.99 -3.09 -15.71
N LEU A 129 18.42 -2.86 -14.52
CA LEU A 129 18.82 -3.51 -13.27
C LEU A 129 17.93 -4.70 -12.92
N LEU A 130 16.61 -4.56 -13.11
CA LEU A 130 15.56 -5.48 -12.68
C LEU A 130 14.45 -5.58 -13.76
N PRO A 131 14.74 -6.17 -14.94
CA PRO A 131 13.80 -6.23 -16.07
C PRO A 131 12.50 -7.01 -15.78
N TYR A 132 12.49 -7.79 -14.70
CA TYR A 132 11.36 -8.59 -14.25
C TYR A 132 10.54 -7.90 -13.16
N VAL A 133 10.85 -6.66 -12.77
CA VAL A 133 9.99 -5.84 -11.91
C VAL A 133 9.51 -4.64 -12.71
N SER A 134 8.19 -4.42 -12.76
CA SER A 134 7.62 -3.32 -13.54
C SER A 134 6.63 -2.48 -12.73
N VAL A 135 6.74 -1.16 -12.89
CA VAL A 135 5.80 -0.14 -12.38
C VAL A 135 5.12 0.63 -13.52
N GLN A 136 5.28 0.19 -14.77
CA GLN A 136 4.82 0.92 -15.96
C GLN A 136 3.30 1.13 -15.98
N GLN A 137 2.55 0.20 -15.39
CA GLN A 137 1.09 0.23 -15.34
C GLN A 137 0.55 1.05 -14.15
N MET A 138 1.42 1.62 -13.30
CA MET A 138 1.02 2.55 -12.25
C MET A 138 0.73 3.94 -12.80
N LYS A 139 -0.24 4.63 -12.19
CA LYS A 139 -0.54 6.03 -12.47
C LYS A 139 0.64 6.92 -12.04
N TYR A 140 0.90 7.98 -12.80
CA TYR A 140 1.95 8.97 -12.48
C TYR A 140 1.81 9.54 -11.07
N LYS A 141 0.59 9.89 -10.64
CA LYS A 141 0.32 10.36 -9.27
C LYS A 141 0.83 9.40 -8.19
N ASP A 142 0.69 8.09 -8.40
CA ASP A 142 1.14 7.10 -7.41
C ASP A 142 2.68 6.98 -7.46
N ARG A 143 3.29 7.09 -8.64
CA ARG A 143 4.76 7.12 -8.80
C ARG A 143 5.37 8.37 -8.15
N ASP A 144 4.78 9.54 -8.35
CA ASP A 144 5.20 10.80 -7.70
C ASP A 144 5.07 10.70 -6.18
N TYR A 145 4.03 10.03 -5.69
CA TYR A 145 3.88 9.74 -4.26
C TYR A 145 4.98 8.81 -3.75
N LEU A 146 5.29 7.73 -4.47
CA LEU A 146 6.39 6.82 -4.12
C LEU A 146 7.74 7.54 -4.08
N GLU A 147 7.98 8.49 -4.98
CA GLU A 147 9.19 9.33 -4.98
C GLU A 147 9.30 10.15 -3.69
N HIS A 148 8.22 10.83 -3.29
CA HIS A 148 8.18 11.56 -2.02
C HIS A 148 8.38 10.64 -0.81
N LEU A 149 7.76 9.45 -0.83
CA LEU A 149 7.89 8.46 0.24
C LEU A 149 9.33 7.96 0.38
N PHE A 150 9.99 7.61 -0.72
CA PHE A 150 11.40 7.21 -0.71
C PHE A 150 12.30 8.39 -0.32
N GLY A 151 11.95 9.61 -0.72
CA GLY A 151 12.60 10.84 -0.26
C GLY A 151 12.56 10.99 1.26
N PHE A 152 11.43 10.68 1.88
CA PHE A 152 11.31 10.61 3.34
C PHE A 152 12.16 9.48 3.93
N TRP A 153 12.21 8.30 3.31
CA TRP A 153 13.07 7.20 3.80
C TRP A 153 14.55 7.55 3.78
N MET A 154 15.01 8.30 2.76
CA MET A 154 16.39 8.79 2.69
C MET A 154 16.77 9.72 3.84
N SER A 155 15.81 10.40 4.46
CA SER A 155 16.09 11.29 5.60
C SER A 155 16.70 10.50 6.77
N GLY A 156 16.32 9.23 6.94
CA GLY A 156 16.77 8.36 8.03
C GLY A 156 16.59 8.96 9.42
N ASN A 157 15.81 10.04 9.55
CA ASN A 157 15.97 11.00 10.64
C ASN A 157 15.06 10.66 11.81
N THR A 158 15.67 10.41 12.95
CA THR A 158 15.03 10.21 14.26
C THR A 158 14.15 11.38 14.65
N ASN A 159 14.49 12.59 14.21
CA ASN A 159 13.78 13.81 14.57
C ASN A 159 12.50 14.03 13.75
N GLN A 160 12.37 13.37 12.59
CA GLN A 160 11.16 13.47 11.76
C GLN A 160 10.19 12.32 12.00
N PHE A 161 10.66 11.17 12.49
CA PHE A 161 9.82 9.99 12.72
C PHE A 161 10.22 9.27 14.01
N ASN A 162 9.52 9.61 15.10
CA ASN A 162 9.68 8.93 16.38
C ASN A 162 8.82 7.67 16.44
N ALA A 163 9.36 6.57 15.91
CA ALA A 163 8.61 5.31 15.79
C ALA A 163 8.17 4.76 17.16
N CYS A 164 9.04 4.81 18.18
CA CYS A 164 8.73 4.32 19.53
C CYS A 164 7.56 5.09 20.17
N GLU A 165 7.52 6.42 20.01
CA GLU A 165 6.42 7.23 20.53
C GLU A 165 5.10 6.91 19.81
N LEU A 166 5.13 6.74 18.49
CA LEU A 166 3.92 6.36 17.73
C LEU A 166 3.41 4.98 18.14
N TRP A 167 4.31 4.03 18.42
CA TRP A 167 3.96 2.72 18.97
C TRP A 167 3.30 2.84 20.34
N GLU A 168 3.92 3.59 21.26
CA GLU A 168 3.40 3.83 22.60
C GLU A 168 2.02 4.51 22.57
N GLN A 169 1.84 5.53 21.72
CA GLN A 169 0.55 6.20 21.53
C GLN A 169 -0.53 5.21 21.05
N ARG A 170 -0.21 4.30 20.12
CA ARG A 170 -1.15 3.27 19.67
C ARG A 170 -1.47 2.25 20.76
N LEU A 171 -0.48 1.83 21.55
CA LEU A 171 -0.69 0.95 22.70
C LEU A 171 -1.59 1.60 23.75
N ARG A 172 -1.31 2.85 24.14
CA ARG A 172 -2.14 3.62 25.09
C ARG A 172 -3.57 3.77 24.59
N ARG A 173 -3.74 4.12 23.31
CA ARG A 173 -5.07 4.24 22.70
C ARG A 173 -5.81 2.90 22.64
N GLY A 174 -5.12 1.80 22.33
CA GLY A 174 -5.72 0.47 22.21
C GLY A 174 -6.08 -0.17 23.56
N LEU A 175 -5.24 0.01 24.58
CA LEU A 175 -5.44 -0.57 25.91
C LEU A 175 -6.32 0.30 26.82
N GLY A 176 -6.32 1.61 26.61
CA GLY A 176 -7.04 2.58 27.45
C GLY A 176 -6.60 2.47 28.90
N VAL A 177 -7.56 2.35 29.82
CA VAL A 177 -7.33 2.23 31.27
C VAL A 177 -6.43 1.02 31.63
N ARG A 178 -6.41 -0.01 30.79
CA ARG A 178 -5.62 -1.23 31.03
C ARG A 178 -4.13 -1.08 30.68
N TYR A 179 -3.70 0.09 30.19
CA TYR A 179 -2.31 0.33 29.77
C TYR A 179 -1.32 0.18 30.95
N ASP A 180 -1.70 0.65 32.14
CA ASP A 180 -0.85 0.54 33.33
C ASP A 180 -0.70 -0.93 33.78
N SER A 181 -1.71 -1.76 33.49
CA SER A 181 -1.70 -3.21 33.70
C SER A 181 -1.41 -4.02 32.42
N ARG A 182 -0.71 -3.43 31.43
CA ARG A 182 -0.55 -4.04 30.09
C ARG A 182 0.11 -5.42 30.10
N ALA A 183 1.02 -5.68 31.03
CA ALA A 183 1.69 -6.98 31.13
C ALA A 183 0.70 -8.13 31.33
N GLY A 184 -0.35 -7.92 32.15
CA GLY A 184 -1.42 -8.90 32.35
C GLY A 184 -2.29 -9.07 31.10
N VAL A 185 -2.52 -7.99 30.34
CA VAL A 185 -3.25 -8.06 29.06
C VAL A 185 -2.45 -8.86 28.03
N PHE A 186 -1.13 -8.67 27.96
CA PHE A 186 -0.28 -9.39 27.01
C PHE A 186 -0.22 -10.88 27.33
N ASP A 187 -0.18 -11.25 28.61
CA ASP A 187 -0.29 -12.65 29.03
C ASP A 187 -1.62 -13.26 28.62
N TRP A 188 -2.71 -12.55 28.91
CA TRP A 188 -4.05 -13.01 28.57
C TRP A 188 -4.23 -13.18 27.06
N ASP A 189 -3.82 -12.20 26.25
CA ASP A 189 -3.87 -12.25 24.78
C ASP A 189 -3.09 -13.46 24.23
N TYR A 190 -1.94 -13.77 24.83
CA TYR A 190 -1.15 -14.93 24.43
C TYR A 190 -1.88 -16.26 24.71
N TYR A 191 -2.23 -16.50 25.98
CA TYR A 191 -2.77 -17.79 26.41
C TYR A 191 -4.17 -18.07 25.85
N MET A 192 -4.97 -17.03 25.64
CA MET A 192 -6.35 -17.17 25.19
C MET A 192 -6.51 -17.17 23.66
N ARG A 193 -5.49 -16.73 22.91
CA ARG A 193 -5.61 -16.52 21.46
C ARG A 193 -4.43 -17.10 20.70
N ILE A 194 -3.21 -16.64 21.01
CA ILE A 194 -2.04 -17.00 20.20
C ILE A 194 -1.63 -18.45 20.39
N ARG A 195 -1.67 -18.97 21.63
CA ARG A 195 -1.21 -20.32 21.93
C ARG A 195 -1.87 -21.39 21.06
N ASP A 196 -3.17 -21.25 20.81
CA ASP A 196 -3.94 -22.21 20.02
C ASP A 196 -3.82 -21.95 18.50
N LEU A 197 -3.69 -20.68 18.09
CA LEU A 197 -3.65 -20.29 16.68
C LEU A 197 -2.26 -20.43 16.05
N ALA A 198 -1.21 -20.13 16.81
CA ALA A 198 0.18 -20.07 16.36
C ALA A 198 1.09 -20.61 17.46
N ASN A 199 1.06 -21.94 17.61
CA ASN A 199 1.80 -22.70 18.63
C ASN A 199 3.31 -22.44 18.61
N GLN A 200 3.90 -22.10 17.45
CA GLN A 200 5.33 -21.83 17.32
C GLN A 200 5.78 -20.56 18.07
N ILE A 201 4.88 -19.61 18.33
CA ILE A 201 5.20 -18.33 18.98
C ILE A 201 5.36 -18.55 20.49
N CYS A 202 6.53 -18.21 21.03
CA CYS A 202 6.77 -18.28 22.46
C CYS A 202 6.20 -17.08 23.22
N VAL A 203 5.81 -17.28 24.49
CA VAL A 203 5.28 -16.21 25.37
C VAL A 203 6.24 -15.01 25.43
N SER A 204 7.55 -15.29 25.54
CA SER A 204 8.61 -14.28 25.64
C SER A 204 8.70 -13.42 24.37
N GLU A 205 8.69 -14.04 23.20
CA GLU A 205 8.69 -13.36 21.89
C GLU A 205 7.47 -12.48 21.72
N TYR A 206 6.30 -12.98 22.12
CA TYR A 206 5.07 -12.22 22.00
C TYR A 206 5.06 -10.99 22.93
N LYS A 207 5.38 -11.19 24.21
CA LYS A 207 5.45 -10.09 25.18
C LYS A 207 6.49 -9.05 24.78
N HIS A 208 7.66 -9.49 24.30
CA HIS A 208 8.70 -8.59 23.84
C HIS A 208 8.24 -7.73 22.66
N PHE A 209 7.60 -8.35 21.66
CA PHE A 209 7.01 -7.62 20.53
C PHE A 209 5.95 -6.62 21.00
N ARG A 210 5.02 -7.03 21.88
CA ARG A 210 3.95 -6.16 22.38
C ARG A 210 4.49 -4.96 23.15
N GLU A 211 5.56 -5.14 23.92
CA GLU A 211 6.16 -4.06 24.71
C GLU A 211 6.97 -3.08 23.85
N HIS A 212 7.81 -3.59 22.93
CA HIS A 212 8.82 -2.78 22.24
C HIS A 212 8.58 -2.57 20.73
N GLY A 213 7.65 -3.30 20.12
CA GLY A 213 7.44 -3.30 18.67
C GLY A 213 8.57 -3.94 17.85
N VAL A 214 9.43 -4.70 18.51
CA VAL A 214 10.54 -5.45 17.89
C VAL A 214 10.22 -6.94 17.98
N ALA A 215 9.93 -7.56 16.84
CA ALA A 215 9.61 -8.97 16.74
C ALA A 215 10.88 -9.83 16.66
N PHE A 216 11.70 -9.61 15.63
CA PHE A 216 12.87 -10.43 15.37
C PHE A 216 14.10 -9.88 16.12
N THR A 217 14.67 -10.69 17.03
CA THR A 217 15.87 -10.33 17.82
C THR A 217 16.94 -11.42 17.79
N TRP A 218 18.21 -10.97 17.80
CA TRP A 218 19.41 -11.81 17.82
C TRP A 218 20.39 -11.27 18.86
N LEU A 219 21.16 -12.15 19.53
CA LEU A 219 22.10 -11.75 20.60
C LEU A 219 23.14 -10.72 20.16
N GLU A 220 23.58 -10.78 18.91
CA GLU A 220 24.67 -9.94 18.38
C GLU A 220 24.19 -8.56 17.90
N SER A 221 22.91 -8.21 18.10
CA SER A 221 22.22 -7.18 17.33
C SER A 221 21.49 -6.14 18.18
N GLU A 222 22.06 -4.94 18.26
CA GLU A 222 21.40 -3.77 18.85
C GLU A 222 20.57 -3.00 17.82
N VAL A 223 19.30 -2.75 18.13
CA VAL A 223 18.38 -1.98 17.28
C VAL A 223 18.21 -0.57 17.83
N CYS A 224 18.57 0.44 17.04
CA CYS A 224 18.63 1.82 17.52
C CYS A 224 18.18 2.87 16.49
N ARG A 225 17.71 2.42 15.31
CA ARG A 225 17.25 3.28 14.21
C ARG A 225 15.77 3.05 13.94
N PRO A 226 14.97 4.09 13.69
CA PRO A 226 13.56 3.89 13.38
C PRO A 226 13.39 3.24 12.01
N ASN A 227 12.47 2.28 11.92
CA ASN A 227 12.04 1.72 10.65
C ASN A 227 11.05 2.68 9.96
N VAL A 228 11.60 3.65 9.23
CA VAL A 228 10.82 4.67 8.48
C VAL A 228 9.88 4.10 7.43
N THR A 229 10.06 2.83 7.04
CA THR A 229 9.15 2.12 6.12
C THR A 229 7.79 1.81 6.72
N MET A 230 7.59 2.02 8.03
CA MET A 230 6.31 1.84 8.73
C MET A 230 5.48 3.14 8.82
N ALA A 231 6.01 4.25 8.31
CA ALA A 231 5.33 5.53 8.32
C ALA A 231 4.10 5.55 7.39
N ALA A 232 3.10 6.33 7.78
CA ALA A 232 1.81 6.46 7.11
C ALA A 232 1.63 7.83 6.49
N GLY A 233 1.07 7.92 5.27
CA GLY A 233 0.56 9.17 4.73
C GLY A 233 1.60 10.27 4.67
N VAL A 234 2.78 9.94 4.14
CA VAL A 234 3.90 10.87 4.00
C VAL A 234 3.57 11.93 2.95
N TYR A 235 3.89 13.19 3.23
CA TYR A 235 3.79 14.28 2.26
C TYR A 235 4.90 15.31 2.47
N LYS A 236 5.29 15.97 1.39
CA LYS A 236 6.35 16.99 1.39
C LYS A 236 5.74 18.37 1.67
N CYS A 237 6.33 19.11 2.61
CA CYS A 237 5.97 20.48 2.97
C CYS A 237 7.22 21.37 2.85
N GLY A 238 7.39 22.01 1.69
CA GLY A 238 8.61 22.72 1.35
C GLY A 238 9.81 21.76 1.30
N GLU A 239 10.82 22.01 2.14
CA GLU A 239 12.01 21.16 2.26
C GLU A 239 11.85 20.03 3.28
N ARG A 240 10.78 20.01 4.08
CA ARG A 240 10.55 19.01 5.13
C ARG A 240 9.54 17.96 4.69
N TYR A 241 9.63 16.78 5.31
CA TYR A 241 8.60 15.75 5.20
C TYR A 241 7.76 15.71 6.47
N LEU A 242 6.47 15.47 6.28
CA LEU A 242 5.50 15.22 7.34
C LEU A 242 4.85 13.86 7.11
N HIS A 243 4.35 13.26 8.16
CA HIS A 243 3.66 11.97 8.12
C HIS A 243 2.40 12.00 8.98
N ARG A 244 1.43 11.13 8.67
CA ARG A 244 0.17 11.01 9.42
C ARG A 244 0.23 10.02 10.58
N GLY A 245 1.25 9.14 10.62
CA GLY A 245 1.42 8.22 11.74
C GLY A 245 2.15 6.93 11.37
N TYR A 246 1.74 5.83 12.00
CA TYR A 246 2.33 4.49 11.92
C TYR A 246 1.29 3.44 11.53
N LEU A 247 1.61 2.56 10.58
CA LEU A 247 0.66 1.56 10.02
C LEU A 247 0.88 0.10 10.45
N GLY A 248 1.95 -0.20 11.20
CA GLY A 248 2.15 -1.54 11.75
C GLY A 248 1.06 -1.96 12.75
N ASP A 249 0.95 -3.26 13.00
CA ASP A 249 0.02 -3.81 13.99
C ASP A 249 0.73 -3.92 15.36
N VAL A 250 0.01 -3.60 16.43
CA VAL A 250 0.54 -3.59 17.81
C VAL A 250 0.04 -4.78 18.64
N VAL A 251 -0.79 -5.65 18.05
CA VAL A 251 -1.46 -6.77 18.72
C VAL A 251 -1.06 -8.09 18.08
N SER A 252 -1.13 -8.15 16.74
CA SER A 252 -0.88 -9.36 15.96
C SER A 252 0.56 -9.33 15.40
N PRO A 253 1.44 -10.24 15.83
CA PRO A 253 2.85 -10.20 15.47
C PRO A 253 3.11 -10.70 14.04
N PRO A 254 4.26 -10.35 13.43
CA PRO A 254 4.60 -10.72 12.06
C PRO A 254 5.08 -12.18 11.89
N TYR A 255 5.17 -12.97 12.97
CA TYR A 255 5.73 -14.33 12.93
C TYR A 255 4.94 -15.26 12.01
N VAL A 256 3.61 -15.16 12.00
CA VAL A 256 2.72 -16.08 11.25
C VAL A 256 3.06 -16.15 9.76
N THR A 257 3.57 -15.06 9.19
CA THR A 257 3.97 -14.97 7.79
C THR A 257 5.04 -15.99 7.40
N TYR A 258 6.02 -16.23 8.28
CA TYR A 258 7.22 -17.03 7.97
C TYR A 258 7.55 -18.10 9.01
N ALA A 259 6.84 -18.18 10.13
CA ALA A 259 7.12 -19.10 11.24
C ALA A 259 6.01 -20.13 11.51
N SER A 260 4.96 -20.16 10.69
CA SER A 260 3.82 -21.07 10.90
C SER A 260 4.15 -22.52 10.53
N ASP A 261 4.85 -22.71 9.41
CA ASP A 261 5.27 -24.00 8.87
C ASP A 261 6.79 -24.02 8.66
N CYS A 262 7.42 -25.18 8.64
CA CYS A 262 8.81 -25.33 8.23
C CYS A 262 9.01 -26.71 7.60
N GLU A 263 9.78 -26.77 6.51
CA GLU A 263 10.15 -28.06 5.88
C GLU A 263 11.16 -28.85 6.72
N ASP A 264 11.88 -28.18 7.62
CA ASP A 264 12.82 -28.81 8.54
C ASP A 264 12.09 -29.18 9.82
N GLU A 265 11.67 -30.45 9.94
CA GLU A 265 10.91 -30.94 11.11
C GLU A 265 11.63 -30.70 12.44
N GLU A 266 12.97 -30.64 12.43
CA GLU A 266 13.78 -30.33 13.61
C GLU A 266 13.49 -28.95 14.20
N MET A 267 13.10 -27.99 13.36
CA MET A 267 12.80 -26.62 13.78
C MET A 267 11.45 -26.52 14.51
N LEU A 268 10.56 -27.50 14.31
CA LEU A 268 9.22 -27.56 14.91
C LEU A 268 9.14 -28.53 16.11
N LYS A 269 10.27 -29.11 16.52
CA LYS A 269 10.33 -30.05 17.66
C LYS A 269 9.93 -29.35 18.95
N THR A 270 9.13 -30.05 19.74
CA THR A 270 8.67 -29.63 21.07
C THR A 270 9.11 -30.65 22.12
N GLU A 271 9.58 -30.15 23.26
CA GLU A 271 9.92 -30.95 24.43
C GLU A 271 9.13 -30.43 25.63
N ASN A 272 8.41 -31.32 26.33
CA ASN A 272 7.56 -30.98 27.46
C ASN A 272 6.55 -29.84 27.18
N GLY A 273 6.06 -29.75 25.93
CA GLY A 273 5.13 -28.69 25.50
C GLY A 273 5.76 -27.32 25.28
N ILE A 274 7.10 -27.24 25.21
CA ILE A 274 7.87 -26.04 24.89
C ILE A 274 8.57 -26.25 23.54
N ASN A 275 8.51 -25.25 22.66
CA ASN A 275 9.22 -25.28 21.38
C ASN A 275 10.73 -25.18 21.63
N LEU A 276 11.50 -26.06 21.01
CA LEU A 276 12.97 -26.02 21.12
C LEU A 276 13.56 -24.80 20.40
N LYS A 277 12.96 -24.43 19.26
CA LYS A 277 13.34 -23.25 18.49
C LYS A 277 12.29 -22.17 18.61
N ARG A 278 12.71 -20.91 18.47
CA ARG A 278 11.83 -19.75 18.56
C ARG A 278 11.14 -19.50 17.22
N ALA A 279 10.04 -18.75 17.22
CA ALA A 279 9.40 -18.34 15.97
C ALA A 279 10.34 -17.51 15.09
N THR A 280 11.21 -16.70 15.70
CA THR A 280 12.28 -15.97 15.00
C THR A 280 13.24 -16.91 14.25
N ASP A 281 13.64 -18.02 14.86
CA ASP A 281 14.60 -18.96 14.27
C ASP A 281 13.96 -19.74 13.10
N VAL A 282 12.68 -20.12 13.24
CA VAL A 282 11.90 -20.73 12.16
C VAL A 282 11.72 -19.75 10.99
N ALA A 283 11.38 -18.49 11.27
CA ALA A 283 11.27 -17.44 10.25
C ALA A 283 12.60 -17.20 9.53
N GLU A 284 13.72 -17.15 10.27
CA GLU A 284 15.06 -17.02 9.68
C GLU A 284 15.35 -18.21 8.75
N ARG A 285 15.09 -19.44 9.18
CA ARG A 285 15.29 -20.65 8.36
C ARG A 285 14.47 -20.62 7.07
N ASN A 286 13.19 -20.26 7.16
CA ASN A 286 12.30 -20.24 6.00
C ASN A 286 12.63 -19.13 5.00
N VAL A 287 12.90 -17.92 5.49
CA VAL A 287 13.31 -16.80 4.63
C VAL A 287 14.67 -17.11 3.99
N MET A 288 15.61 -17.66 4.75
CA MET A 288 16.90 -18.08 4.22
C MET A 288 16.76 -19.12 3.10
N ARG A 289 15.91 -20.14 3.31
CA ARG A 289 15.58 -21.12 2.28
C ARG A 289 15.02 -20.46 1.02
N MET A 290 14.01 -19.59 1.16
CA MET A 290 13.42 -18.90 0.00
C MET A 290 14.44 -18.06 -0.76
N LEU A 291 15.30 -17.32 -0.05
CA LEU A 291 16.34 -16.50 -0.67
C LEU A 291 17.40 -17.35 -1.38
N TYR A 292 17.79 -18.49 -0.80
CA TYR A 292 18.73 -19.42 -1.42
C TYR A 292 18.13 -20.07 -2.68
N GLU A 293 16.92 -20.60 -2.57
CA GLU A 293 16.22 -21.28 -3.65
C GLU A 293 15.95 -20.32 -4.82
N LEU A 294 15.59 -19.06 -4.54
CA LEU A 294 15.40 -18.01 -5.54
C LEU A 294 16.67 -17.75 -6.38
N GLU A 295 17.85 -17.74 -5.73
CA GLU A 295 19.13 -17.47 -6.39
C GLU A 295 19.71 -18.70 -7.11
N HIS A 296 19.72 -19.85 -6.44
CA HIS A 296 20.42 -21.05 -6.92
C HIS A 296 19.53 -22.00 -7.72
N ARG A 297 18.19 -21.87 -7.60
CA ARG A 297 17.21 -22.77 -8.22
C ARG A 297 17.42 -24.24 -7.86
N LYS A 298 17.82 -24.47 -6.62
CA LYS A 298 18.11 -25.78 -6.03
C LYS A 298 17.54 -25.81 -4.63
N LYS A 299 17.17 -27.01 -4.18
CA LYS A 299 16.74 -27.23 -2.80
C LYS A 299 17.82 -26.78 -1.84
N PHE A 300 17.42 -26.03 -0.82
CA PHE A 300 18.30 -25.63 0.27
C PHE A 300 18.67 -26.86 1.11
N ASP A 301 19.95 -27.21 1.14
CA ASP A 301 20.47 -28.24 2.04
C ASP A 301 20.92 -27.60 3.36
N VAL A 302 20.29 -28.05 4.44
CA VAL A 302 20.56 -27.58 5.79
C VAL A 302 21.94 -28.02 6.27
N ASN A 303 22.40 -29.22 5.88
CA ASN A 303 23.65 -29.80 6.35
C ASN A 303 24.88 -29.05 5.79
N ASP A 304 24.79 -28.58 4.55
CA ASP A 304 25.84 -27.78 3.92
C ASP A 304 26.01 -26.43 4.61
N TYR A 305 24.92 -25.89 5.18
CA TYR A 305 24.92 -24.62 5.88
C TYR A 305 25.23 -24.75 7.39
N GLN A 306 24.81 -25.85 8.01
CA GLN A 306 24.97 -26.10 9.45
C GLN A 306 26.41 -26.42 9.89
N ARG A 307 27.35 -26.71 8.97
CA ARG A 307 28.76 -26.98 9.34
C ARG A 307 29.41 -25.85 10.15
N ASP A 308 28.88 -24.63 10.09
CA ASP A 308 29.45 -23.45 10.75
C ASP A 308 28.64 -22.84 11.92
N THR A 309 27.43 -23.33 12.27
CA THR A 309 26.59 -22.65 13.29
C THR A 309 25.90 -23.59 14.27
N GLN A 310 26.67 -24.02 15.27
CA GLN A 310 26.21 -24.77 16.44
C GLN A 310 25.70 -23.83 17.56
N HIS A 311 24.99 -22.76 17.20
CA HIS A 311 24.74 -21.63 18.11
C HIS A 311 23.25 -21.30 18.18
N ASP A 312 22.52 -22.06 18.98
CA ASP A 312 21.20 -21.68 19.52
C ASP A 312 21.38 -20.56 20.54
N LEU A 313 21.67 -19.37 20.02
CA LEU A 313 21.83 -18.16 20.80
C LEU A 313 20.43 -17.71 21.22
N GLY A 314 20.10 -17.92 22.50
CA GLY A 314 18.78 -17.67 23.08
C GLY A 314 18.26 -16.24 22.90
N MET A 315 17.03 -16.00 23.38
CA MET A 315 16.36 -14.71 23.29
C MET A 315 17.19 -13.57 23.90
N MET A 316 17.50 -12.54 23.10
CA MET A 316 17.83 -11.22 23.65
C MET A 316 16.52 -10.54 24.03
N VAL A 317 16.28 -10.39 25.34
CA VAL A 317 15.26 -9.47 25.84
C VAL A 317 15.94 -8.11 25.91
N LEU A 318 15.55 -7.17 25.04
CA LEU A 318 16.02 -5.79 25.17
C LEU A 318 15.65 -5.30 26.57
N GLY A 319 16.63 -4.85 27.35
CA GLY A 319 16.33 -4.17 28.60
C GLY A 319 15.53 -2.91 28.31
N ALA A 320 14.80 -2.40 29.30
CA ALA A 320 14.06 -1.14 29.19
C ALA A 320 14.95 0.07 28.78
N GLN A 321 16.27 -0.10 28.75
CA GLN A 321 17.25 0.90 28.32
C GLN A 321 17.80 0.69 26.89
N ASP A 322 17.55 -0.45 26.24
CA ASP A 322 18.24 -0.83 24.98
C ASP A 322 17.42 -0.55 23.70
N ALA A 323 16.10 -0.39 23.82
CA ALA A 323 15.22 -0.01 22.69
C ALA A 323 15.06 1.52 22.56
N LYS A 324 16.15 2.27 22.68
CA LYS A 324 16.13 3.74 22.52
C LYS A 324 16.69 4.14 21.17
N ILE A 325 15.95 5.02 20.50
CA ILE A 325 16.41 5.62 19.26
C ILE A 325 17.69 6.40 19.56
N SER A 326 18.78 6.04 18.87
CA SER A 326 20.07 6.70 19.01
C SER A 326 20.26 7.73 17.89
N GLU A 327 20.94 8.84 18.18
CA GLU A 327 21.28 9.79 17.13
C GLU A 327 22.26 9.19 16.12
N PRO A 328 22.13 9.56 14.82
CA PRO A 328 23.09 9.13 13.80
C PRO A 328 24.47 9.69 14.14
N ARG A 329 25.43 8.79 14.37
CA ARG A 329 26.84 9.18 14.31
C ARG A 329 27.13 9.57 12.87
N SER A 330 28.03 10.55 12.68
CA SER A 330 28.50 10.92 11.34
C SER A 330 29.22 9.72 10.72
N GLU A 331 28.51 8.99 9.89
CA GLU A 331 29.00 7.81 9.20
C GLU A 331 28.87 8.03 7.70
N SER A 332 29.82 7.50 6.93
CA SER A 332 29.83 7.68 5.48
C SER A 332 28.56 7.06 4.85
N PRO A 333 27.95 7.73 3.85
CA PRO A 333 26.83 7.15 3.12
C PRO A 333 27.24 5.83 2.47
N LEU A 334 26.41 4.79 2.65
CA LEU A 334 26.58 3.55 1.91
C LEU A 334 26.25 3.81 0.43
N MET A 335 27.16 3.40 -0.45
CA MET A 335 26.97 3.46 -1.90
C MET A 335 26.77 2.04 -2.41
N LEU A 336 25.59 1.78 -2.99
CA LEU A 336 25.29 0.51 -3.62
C LEU A 336 25.92 0.47 -5.01
N ARG A 337 26.35 -0.73 -5.42
CA ARG A 337 26.74 -0.97 -6.80
C ARG A 337 25.48 -1.09 -7.65
N GLU A 338 25.50 -0.49 -8.83
CA GLU A 338 24.32 -0.33 -9.68
C GLU A 338 24.57 -0.91 -11.07
N ASP A 339 24.93 -2.19 -11.09
CA ASP A 339 25.09 -3.00 -12.29
C ASP A 339 24.12 -4.18 -12.29
N ARG A 340 23.81 -4.70 -13.48
CA ARG A 340 22.94 -5.88 -13.64
C ARG A 340 23.46 -7.10 -12.85
N ASP A 341 24.77 -7.22 -12.70
CA ASP A 341 25.40 -8.30 -11.93
C ASP A 341 25.16 -8.23 -10.42
N THR A 342 24.61 -7.11 -9.92
CA THR A 342 24.17 -7.01 -8.52
C THR A 342 22.93 -7.87 -8.26
N TYR A 343 22.09 -8.10 -9.27
CA TYR A 343 20.81 -8.80 -9.12
C TYR A 343 20.82 -10.21 -9.73
N VAL A 344 20.01 -11.10 -9.15
CA VAL A 344 19.74 -12.45 -9.67
C VAL A 344 18.97 -12.32 -10.98
N GLU A 345 19.29 -13.15 -11.97
CA GLU A 345 18.57 -13.15 -13.24
C GLU A 345 17.30 -14.02 -13.16
N LEU A 346 16.15 -13.39 -13.37
CA LEU A 346 14.85 -14.06 -13.46
C LEU A 346 14.45 -14.20 -14.93
N ASN A 347 14.36 -15.44 -15.42
CA ASN A 347 13.96 -15.76 -16.81
C ASN A 347 12.71 -16.65 -16.89
N TYR A 348 11.92 -16.64 -15.82
CA TYR A 348 10.73 -17.47 -15.63
C TYR A 348 9.57 -16.71 -14.97
N GLY A 349 9.69 -15.40 -14.79
CA GLY A 349 8.56 -14.60 -14.33
C GLY A 349 8.81 -13.10 -14.32
N LYS A 350 7.72 -12.35 -14.07
CA LYS A 350 7.67 -10.89 -14.01
C LYS A 350 6.66 -10.44 -12.95
N ILE A 351 7.04 -9.46 -12.13
CA ILE A 351 6.20 -8.82 -11.12
C ILE A 351 5.78 -7.44 -11.66
N ASN A 352 4.49 -7.22 -11.80
CA ASN A 352 3.89 -5.98 -12.26
C ASN A 352 3.13 -5.32 -11.11
N PHE A 353 3.65 -4.21 -10.58
CA PHE A 353 2.95 -3.41 -9.58
C PHE A 353 1.95 -2.49 -10.26
N LEU A 354 0.72 -2.49 -9.74
CA LEU A 354 -0.42 -1.76 -10.27
C LEU A 354 -0.96 -0.75 -9.27
N SER A 355 -1.52 0.34 -9.78
CA SER A 355 -2.30 1.28 -8.97
C SER A 355 -3.61 0.66 -8.49
N LEU A 356 -4.10 1.05 -7.31
CA LEU A 356 -5.39 0.58 -6.76
C LEU A 356 -6.56 0.77 -7.73
N SER A 357 -6.57 1.87 -8.48
CA SER A 357 -7.59 2.16 -9.49
C SER A 357 -7.64 1.15 -10.65
N ALA A 358 -6.64 0.27 -10.80
CA ALA A 358 -6.68 -0.80 -11.80
C ALA A 358 -7.91 -1.70 -11.61
N LEU A 359 -8.35 -1.93 -10.36
CA LEU A 359 -9.58 -2.70 -10.07
C LEU A 359 -10.84 -2.10 -10.68
N GLU A 360 -10.87 -0.78 -10.92
CA GLU A 360 -12.00 -0.10 -11.55
C GLU A 360 -11.87 -0.06 -13.07
N HIS A 361 -10.67 0.21 -13.59
CA HIS A 361 -10.49 0.55 -15.00
C HIS A 361 -10.14 -0.67 -15.88
N PHE A 362 -9.44 -1.66 -15.34
CA PHE A 362 -8.96 -2.80 -16.13
C PHE A 362 -10.09 -3.75 -16.56
N PRO A 363 -11.14 -4.00 -15.76
CA PRO A 363 -12.29 -4.80 -16.20
C PRO A 363 -12.94 -4.36 -17.52
N HIS A 364 -12.83 -3.07 -17.86
CA HIS A 364 -13.43 -2.48 -19.05
C HIS A 364 -12.49 -2.51 -20.27
N LYS A 365 -11.27 -3.00 -20.13
CA LYS A 365 -10.28 -3.07 -21.21
C LYS A 365 -10.17 -4.52 -21.72
N SER A 366 -10.35 -4.70 -23.03
CA SER A 366 -10.31 -6.02 -23.67
C SER A 366 -9.03 -6.82 -23.39
N GLN A 367 -7.88 -6.15 -23.28
CA GLN A 367 -6.59 -6.80 -23.03
C GLN A 367 -6.45 -7.47 -21.65
N TYR A 368 -7.31 -7.13 -20.68
CA TYR A 368 -7.30 -7.72 -19.33
C TYR A 368 -8.48 -8.65 -19.08
N GLN A 369 -9.47 -8.69 -19.98
CA GLN A 369 -10.63 -9.56 -19.84
C GLN A 369 -10.21 -11.01 -20.05
N GLY A 370 -10.56 -11.89 -19.09
CA GLY A 370 -10.16 -13.29 -19.10
C GLY A 370 -8.65 -13.55 -19.10
N LEU A 371 -7.83 -12.61 -18.60
CA LEU A 371 -6.37 -12.73 -18.60
C LEU A 371 -5.83 -13.61 -17.47
N PHE A 372 -6.48 -13.59 -16.30
CA PHE A 372 -5.94 -14.18 -15.08
C PHE A 372 -6.39 -15.62 -14.88
N HIS A 373 -5.41 -16.51 -14.71
CA HIS A 373 -5.58 -17.93 -14.41
C HIS A 373 -5.81 -18.17 -12.92
N GLY A 374 -5.41 -17.21 -12.08
CA GLY A 374 -5.73 -17.24 -10.66
C GLY A 374 -5.73 -15.84 -10.03
N VAL A 375 -6.54 -15.68 -8.98
CA VAL A 375 -6.66 -14.46 -8.21
C VAL A 375 -6.53 -14.75 -6.73
N TYR A 376 -5.60 -14.07 -6.08
CA TYR A 376 -5.50 -14.00 -4.63
C TYR A 376 -6.15 -12.71 -4.12
N VAL A 377 -6.97 -12.82 -3.08
CA VAL A 377 -7.58 -11.69 -2.38
C VAL A 377 -7.24 -11.75 -0.89
N GLY A 378 -6.52 -10.75 -0.42
CA GLY A 378 -6.25 -10.55 0.99
C GLY A 378 -7.46 -10.04 1.77
N HIS A 379 -7.46 -10.36 3.07
CA HIS A 379 -8.56 -10.02 3.99
C HIS A 379 -8.85 -8.52 4.10
N ASN A 380 -7.85 -7.67 3.80
CA ASN A 380 -7.88 -6.22 3.84
C ASN A 380 -8.61 -5.59 2.65
N MET A 381 -8.73 -6.33 1.54
CA MET A 381 -9.30 -5.87 0.28
C MET A 381 -10.61 -6.56 -0.10
N ALA A 382 -10.95 -7.69 0.52
CA ALA A 382 -12.17 -8.44 0.25
C ALA A 382 -13.45 -7.58 0.20
N ALA A 383 -13.59 -6.61 1.12
CA ALA A 383 -14.76 -5.72 1.18
C ALA A 383 -14.81 -4.66 0.08
N ARG A 384 -13.70 -4.43 -0.65
CA ARG A 384 -13.54 -3.39 -1.67
C ARG A 384 -13.51 -3.96 -3.09
N ILE A 385 -13.79 -5.25 -3.25
CA ILE A 385 -13.83 -5.88 -4.57
C ILE A 385 -15.15 -5.55 -5.24
N ASN A 386 -15.05 -4.89 -6.39
CA ASN A 386 -16.19 -4.66 -7.26
C ASN A 386 -16.48 -5.92 -8.09
N PRO A 387 -17.75 -6.26 -8.36
CA PRO A 387 -18.10 -7.41 -9.20
C PRO A 387 -17.51 -7.35 -10.62
N SER A 388 -17.16 -6.16 -11.11
CA SER A 388 -16.49 -6.00 -12.41
C SER A 388 -15.11 -6.65 -12.46
N VAL A 389 -14.41 -6.77 -11.32
CA VAL A 389 -13.07 -7.38 -11.25
C VAL A 389 -13.07 -8.80 -11.82
N TRP A 390 -14.17 -9.53 -11.66
CA TRP A 390 -14.34 -10.90 -12.14
C TRP A 390 -14.35 -11.03 -13.67
N ALA A 391 -14.59 -9.94 -14.41
CA ALA A 391 -14.46 -9.95 -15.87
C ALA A 391 -13.01 -10.16 -16.35
N MET A 392 -12.02 -9.93 -15.48
CA MET A 392 -10.60 -10.16 -15.80
C MET A 392 -10.16 -11.61 -15.57
N VAL A 393 -11.02 -12.41 -14.95
CA VAL A 393 -10.72 -13.78 -14.53
C VAL A 393 -11.14 -14.74 -15.63
N GLN A 394 -10.27 -15.70 -15.94
CA GLN A 394 -10.55 -16.73 -16.93
C GLN A 394 -11.56 -17.77 -16.39
N ASP A 395 -12.29 -18.41 -17.29
CA ASP A 395 -13.07 -19.61 -16.97
C ASP A 395 -12.18 -20.71 -16.37
N GLY A 396 -12.60 -21.23 -15.21
CA GLY A 396 -11.84 -22.25 -14.49
C GLY A 396 -10.64 -21.69 -13.72
N ALA A 397 -10.55 -20.38 -13.52
CA ALA A 397 -9.45 -19.78 -12.77
C ALA A 397 -9.52 -20.08 -11.27
N LEU A 398 -8.37 -20.21 -10.63
CA LEU A 398 -8.27 -20.43 -9.19
C LEU A 398 -8.52 -19.14 -8.41
N LEU A 399 -9.46 -19.16 -7.46
CA LEU A 399 -9.73 -18.07 -6.54
C LEU A 399 -9.26 -18.44 -5.13
N LEU A 400 -8.34 -17.66 -4.58
CA LEU A 400 -7.79 -17.80 -3.23
C LEU A 400 -8.20 -16.61 -2.38
N LEU A 401 -8.97 -16.84 -1.33
CA LEU A 401 -9.46 -15.79 -0.43
C LEU A 401 -8.83 -16.00 0.96
N GLU A 402 -8.08 -15.01 1.45
CA GLU A 402 -7.39 -15.06 2.76
C GLU A 402 -8.39 -14.91 3.91
N SER A 403 -8.27 -15.76 4.92
CA SER A 403 -9.07 -15.69 6.14
C SER A 403 -8.52 -14.66 7.14
N ARG A 404 -9.25 -14.47 8.25
CA ARG A 404 -8.86 -13.57 9.34
C ARG A 404 -8.46 -14.31 10.61
N LYS A 405 -8.24 -15.62 10.51
CA LYS A 405 -7.96 -16.53 11.63
C LYS A 405 -6.86 -15.99 12.56
N ASN A 406 -5.72 -15.60 12.01
CA ASN A 406 -4.55 -15.21 12.80
C ASN A 406 -4.55 -13.73 13.24
N LEU A 407 -5.67 -13.01 13.05
CA LEU A 407 -5.84 -11.66 13.57
C LEU A 407 -6.22 -11.70 15.05
N VAL A 408 -5.20 -11.59 15.91
CA VAL A 408 -5.29 -11.62 17.37
C VAL A 408 -6.16 -10.51 17.95
N GLN A 409 -6.64 -9.53 17.18
CA GLN A 409 -7.63 -8.55 17.65
C GLN A 409 -9.08 -9.01 17.48
N LEU A 410 -9.40 -9.91 16.55
CA LEU A 410 -10.77 -10.26 16.17
C LEU A 410 -11.37 -11.40 16.97
N LYS A 411 -12.61 -11.24 17.45
CA LYS A 411 -13.30 -12.32 18.16
C LYS A 411 -13.66 -13.45 17.18
N ARG A 412 -13.89 -14.65 17.70
CA ARG A 412 -14.36 -15.80 16.92
C ARG A 412 -15.62 -15.47 16.09
N GLU A 413 -16.56 -14.74 16.67
CA GLU A 413 -17.75 -14.24 15.98
C GLU A 413 -17.42 -13.35 14.77
N ASP A 414 -16.45 -12.43 14.91
CA ASP A 414 -16.02 -11.54 13.81
C ASP A 414 -15.33 -12.33 12.69
N VAL A 415 -14.55 -13.36 13.06
CA VAL A 415 -13.89 -14.26 12.10
C VAL A 415 -14.93 -15.09 11.33
N ARG A 416 -15.95 -15.64 12.01
CA ARG A 416 -17.07 -16.33 11.36
C ARG A 416 -17.86 -15.42 10.42
N ALA A 417 -18.21 -14.21 10.88
CA ALA A 417 -18.93 -13.23 10.07
C ALA A 417 -18.13 -12.84 8.81
N PHE A 418 -16.79 -12.78 8.91
CA PHE A 418 -15.95 -12.58 7.74
C PHE A 418 -15.96 -13.78 6.79
N GLY A 419 -16.10 -15.01 7.29
CA GLY A 419 -16.30 -16.19 6.46
C GLY A 419 -17.54 -16.08 5.56
N ASP A 420 -18.62 -15.48 6.04
CA ASP A 420 -19.81 -15.20 5.21
C ASP A 420 -19.52 -14.17 4.12
N GLN A 421 -18.70 -13.15 4.43
CA GLN A 421 -18.23 -12.20 3.42
C GLN A 421 -17.36 -12.88 2.34
N VAL A 422 -16.48 -13.79 2.74
CA VAL A 422 -15.67 -14.60 1.81
C VAL A 422 -16.57 -15.40 0.86
N LYS A 423 -17.62 -16.03 1.38
CA LYS A 423 -18.63 -16.74 0.57
C LYS A 423 -19.38 -15.80 -0.38
N GLN A 424 -19.74 -14.59 0.05
CA GLN A 424 -20.38 -13.58 -0.82
C GLN A 424 -19.48 -13.13 -1.96
N VAL A 425 -18.19 -12.88 -1.67
CA VAL A 425 -17.19 -12.51 -2.68
C VAL A 425 -17.02 -13.64 -3.70
N ALA A 426 -16.92 -14.89 -3.24
CA ALA A 426 -16.87 -16.06 -4.11
C ALA A 426 -18.15 -16.24 -4.95
N ALA A 427 -19.33 -16.04 -4.36
CA ALA A 427 -20.60 -16.12 -5.08
C ALA A 427 -20.71 -15.05 -6.19
N CYS A 428 -20.22 -13.83 -5.95
CA CYS A 428 -20.13 -12.79 -6.98
C CYS A 428 -19.19 -13.18 -8.13
N ALA A 429 -18.14 -13.97 -7.84
CA ALA A 429 -17.22 -14.52 -8.82
C ALA A 429 -17.74 -15.80 -9.50
N GLN A 430 -18.96 -16.24 -9.17
CA GLN A 430 -19.51 -17.55 -9.57
C GLN A 430 -18.54 -18.70 -9.26
N GLY A 431 -17.85 -18.58 -8.13
CA GLY A 431 -16.88 -19.55 -7.66
C GLY A 431 -17.54 -20.80 -7.11
N GLU A 432 -17.20 -21.96 -7.65
CA GLU A 432 -17.54 -23.26 -7.06
C GLU A 432 -16.53 -23.61 -5.97
N LEU A 433 -17.00 -24.01 -4.80
CA LEU A 433 -16.14 -24.32 -3.66
C LEU A 433 -15.32 -25.59 -3.94
N LEU A 434 -13.99 -25.50 -3.84
CA LEU A 434 -13.10 -26.64 -4.10
C LEU A 434 -12.90 -27.52 -2.87
N LEU A 435 -12.79 -26.90 -1.69
CA LEU A 435 -12.59 -27.56 -0.40
C LEU A 435 -13.53 -26.95 0.62
N GLU A 436 -14.01 -27.77 1.57
CA GLU A 436 -14.73 -27.23 2.73
C GLU A 436 -13.87 -26.16 3.41
N PHE A 437 -14.48 -25.03 3.75
CA PHE A 437 -13.80 -23.87 4.33
C PHE A 437 -14.42 -23.52 5.67
N ASP A 438 -13.63 -23.65 6.73
CA ASP A 438 -13.92 -23.13 8.05
C ASP A 438 -13.04 -21.90 8.33
N PRO A 439 -13.62 -20.69 8.47
CA PRO A 439 -12.86 -19.46 8.71
C PRO A 439 -12.07 -19.45 10.04
N GLU A 440 -12.40 -20.33 11.00
CA GLU A 440 -11.68 -20.42 12.28
C GLU A 440 -10.42 -21.30 12.20
N THR A 441 -10.41 -22.30 11.32
CA THR A 441 -9.30 -23.25 11.21
C THR A 441 -8.44 -23.01 9.98
N ASP A 442 -9.03 -22.54 8.89
CA ASP A 442 -8.36 -22.46 7.59
C ASP A 442 -7.82 -21.06 7.32
N ASP A 443 -6.59 -20.99 6.79
CA ASP A 443 -5.97 -19.72 6.42
C ASP A 443 -6.51 -19.18 5.08
N PHE A 444 -7.04 -20.07 4.21
CA PHE A 444 -7.50 -19.72 2.88
C PHE A 444 -8.75 -20.50 2.47
N ALA A 445 -9.71 -19.80 1.87
CA ALA A 445 -10.80 -20.43 1.12
C ALA A 445 -10.41 -20.55 -0.36
N LYS A 446 -10.70 -21.70 -0.96
CA LYS A 446 -10.34 -22.01 -2.35
C LYS A 446 -11.58 -22.28 -3.19
N TYR A 447 -11.70 -21.58 -4.31
CA TYR A 447 -12.82 -21.72 -5.25
C TYR A 447 -12.30 -21.80 -6.69
N LEU A 448 -13.12 -22.39 -7.57
CA LEU A 448 -12.92 -22.37 -9.01
C LEU A 448 -13.88 -21.36 -9.63
N GLY A 449 -13.35 -20.28 -10.20
CA GLY A 449 -14.12 -19.22 -10.84
C GLY A 449 -14.71 -19.65 -12.18
N SER A 450 -15.87 -19.10 -12.52
CA SER A 450 -16.52 -19.26 -13.84
C SER A 450 -16.98 -17.91 -14.40
N GLU A 451 -17.07 -17.76 -15.73
CA GLU A 451 -17.48 -16.50 -16.36
C GLU A 451 -18.85 -16.04 -15.86
N PRO A 452 -18.98 -14.75 -15.48
CA PRO A 452 -20.27 -14.21 -15.09
C PRO A 452 -21.31 -14.28 -16.22
N LYS A 453 -22.39 -15.07 -16.02
CA LYS A 453 -23.50 -15.27 -16.98
C LYS A 453 -24.12 -13.99 -17.61
N TRP A 454 -23.96 -12.80 -17.01
CA TRP A 454 -24.48 -11.55 -17.59
C TRP A 454 -23.67 -11.04 -18.80
N GLN A 455 -22.41 -11.48 -18.98
CA GLN A 455 -21.64 -11.23 -20.19
C GLN A 455 -22.13 -12.06 -21.39
N LYS A 456 -22.75 -13.23 -21.16
CA LYS A 456 -23.34 -14.07 -22.21
C LYS A 456 -24.56 -13.44 -22.90
N ARG A 457 -25.05 -12.27 -22.44
CA ARG A 457 -26.20 -11.57 -23.04
C ARG A 457 -25.83 -10.65 -24.21
N ASN A 458 -24.57 -10.53 -24.59
CA ASN A 458 -24.17 -9.78 -25.77
C ASN A 458 -23.54 -10.72 -26.82
N PRO A 459 -24.27 -11.14 -27.87
CA PRO A 459 -23.74 -12.06 -28.90
C PRO A 459 -22.69 -11.42 -29.82
N TYR A 460 -22.22 -10.20 -29.50
CA TYR A 460 -21.17 -9.48 -30.23
C TYR A 460 -19.97 -9.15 -29.35
N SER A 461 -19.36 -10.17 -28.74
CA SER A 461 -18.00 -10.01 -28.21
C SER A 461 -17.26 -11.35 -28.17
N VAL A 462 -16.03 -11.29 -28.68
CA VAL A 462 -14.95 -12.29 -28.62
C VAL A 462 -15.03 -13.40 -29.69
N ILE A 463 -14.67 -13.04 -30.93
CA ILE A 463 -13.98 -13.98 -31.81
C ILE A 463 -12.58 -14.15 -31.23
N ARG A 464 -12.30 -15.34 -30.68
CA ARG A 464 -10.94 -15.74 -30.31
C ARG A 464 -10.10 -15.79 -31.59
N PHE A 465 -9.09 -14.93 -31.70
CA PHE A 465 -8.07 -15.09 -32.73
C PHE A 465 -7.02 -16.07 -32.20
N ASP A 466 -7.22 -17.35 -32.48
CA ASP A 466 -6.14 -18.34 -32.36
C ASP A 466 -5.05 -17.94 -33.35
N ARG A 467 -3.89 -17.54 -32.84
CA ARG A 467 -2.69 -17.30 -33.65
C ARG A 467 -2.08 -18.64 -34.05
N THR A 468 -2.64 -19.27 -35.06
CA THR A 468 -1.94 -20.27 -35.88
C THR A 468 -2.16 -19.97 -37.36
N PRO A 469 -1.12 -19.93 -38.21
CA PRO A 469 -1.29 -19.65 -39.62
C PRO A 469 -1.60 -20.96 -40.34
N HIS A 470 -2.89 -21.29 -40.47
CA HIS A 470 -3.33 -22.30 -41.42
C HIS A 470 -4.28 -21.68 -42.45
N GLN A 471 -3.91 -21.79 -43.72
CA GLN A 471 -4.72 -21.43 -44.88
C GLN A 471 -6.10 -22.11 -44.76
N VAL A 472 -7.15 -21.32 -44.63
CA VAL A 472 -8.52 -21.81 -44.77
C VAL A 472 -9.05 -21.35 -46.13
N GLN A 473 -9.35 -22.33 -46.98
CA GLN A 473 -10.04 -22.13 -48.26
C GLN A 473 -11.47 -21.64 -47.97
N LEU A 474 -11.83 -20.51 -48.57
CA LEU A 474 -13.18 -19.94 -48.52
C LEU A 474 -14.09 -20.69 -49.50
N GLN A 475 -14.95 -21.56 -48.97
CA GLN A 475 -16.19 -21.94 -49.63
C GLN A 475 -17.37 -21.54 -48.72
N ASP A 476 -18.34 -20.87 -49.36
CA ASP A 476 -19.68 -20.50 -48.89
C ASP A 476 -19.80 -19.38 -47.85
N ILE A 477 -19.75 -18.13 -48.33
CA ILE A 477 -20.32 -16.97 -47.63
C ILE A 477 -21.60 -16.52 -48.35
N ASN A 478 -22.70 -16.51 -47.60
CA ASN A 478 -24.05 -16.16 -48.03
C ASN A 478 -24.16 -14.67 -48.45
N PHE A 479 -24.85 -14.41 -49.57
CA PHE A 479 -24.89 -13.14 -50.33
C PHE A 479 -25.33 -11.91 -49.50
N TYR A 480 -26.05 -12.12 -48.40
CA TYR A 480 -26.51 -11.07 -47.48
C TYR A 480 -25.40 -10.43 -46.63
N THR A 481 -24.29 -11.15 -46.41
CA THR A 481 -23.17 -10.66 -45.58
C THR A 481 -22.31 -9.63 -46.32
N VAL A 482 -22.24 -9.75 -47.66
CA VAL A 482 -21.46 -8.84 -48.52
C VAL A 482 -22.16 -7.47 -48.65
N GLN A 483 -23.49 -7.44 -48.63
CA GLN A 483 -24.27 -6.21 -48.77
C GLN A 483 -24.17 -5.29 -47.52
N MET A 484 -24.02 -5.86 -46.32
CA MET A 484 -23.85 -5.12 -45.07
C MET A 484 -22.44 -4.55 -44.87
N ILE A 485 -21.41 -5.23 -45.42
CA ILE A 485 -20.02 -4.73 -45.37
C ILE A 485 -19.83 -3.60 -46.38
N ALA A 486 -20.49 -3.67 -47.55
CA ALA A 486 -20.45 -2.60 -48.55
C ALA A 486 -21.11 -1.29 -48.08
N MET A 487 -22.16 -1.35 -47.26
CA MET A 487 -22.83 -0.15 -46.70
C MET A 487 -22.03 0.56 -45.60
N LYS A 488 -21.09 -0.12 -44.94
CA LYS A 488 -20.25 0.49 -43.88
C LYS A 488 -18.93 1.09 -44.37
N MET A 489 -18.51 0.79 -45.60
CA MET A 489 -17.30 1.35 -46.19
C MET A 489 -17.53 2.65 -46.98
N THR A 490 -18.79 3.06 -47.19
CA THR A 490 -19.14 4.32 -47.88
C THR A 490 -19.18 5.55 -46.97
N ASP A 491 -19.14 5.40 -45.64
CA ASP A 491 -19.22 6.52 -44.69
C ASP A 491 -17.85 7.01 -44.17
N SER A 492 -16.73 6.60 -44.76
CA SER A 492 -15.40 7.00 -44.26
C SER A 492 -14.31 7.06 -45.34
N ILE A 493 -14.52 7.80 -46.43
CA ILE A 493 -13.43 8.30 -47.29
C ILE A 493 -13.80 9.68 -47.86
N VAL A 494 -12.83 10.61 -47.90
CA VAL A 494 -12.78 11.91 -48.66
C VAL A 494 -13.34 13.13 -47.87
N LEU A 495 -12.63 14.23 -47.54
CA LEU A 495 -11.36 14.84 -47.99
C LEU A 495 -10.84 15.92 -47.00
N GLN A 496 -9.51 16.04 -46.86
CA GLN A 496 -8.82 17.30 -46.55
C GLN A 496 -8.45 18.00 -47.86
N SER A 497 -8.92 19.24 -48.09
CA SER A 497 -8.19 20.34 -48.75
C SER A 497 -9.06 21.61 -48.89
N ALA A 498 -8.51 22.77 -48.49
CA ALA A 498 -9.01 24.12 -48.77
C ALA A 498 -8.50 24.59 -50.16
N PRO A 499 -8.93 25.72 -50.82
CA PRO A 499 -9.12 27.06 -50.21
C PRO A 499 -10.22 28.02 -50.78
N HIS A 500 -10.45 29.10 -50.01
CA HIS A 500 -10.92 30.48 -50.33
C HIS A 500 -12.00 30.76 -51.41
N THR A 501 -13.16 31.33 -51.02
CA THR A 501 -13.51 32.77 -51.10
C THR A 501 -14.99 33.07 -50.73
N CYS A 502 -15.18 34.25 -50.10
CA CYS A 502 -16.37 35.05 -49.74
C CYS A 502 -17.80 34.68 -50.17
N GLY A 503 -18.77 34.93 -49.27
CA GLY A 503 -20.14 35.29 -49.63
C GLY A 503 -21.19 35.17 -48.51
N ASN A 504 -21.71 36.31 -48.06
CA ASN A 504 -22.70 36.52 -46.98
C ASN A 504 -24.10 35.86 -47.20
N VAL A 505 -24.87 35.73 -46.10
CA VAL A 505 -26.25 36.26 -45.87
C VAL A 505 -27.21 35.29 -45.11
N PHE A 506 -27.54 35.68 -43.87
CA PHE A 506 -28.82 35.66 -43.13
C PHE A 506 -30.00 34.66 -43.38
N SER A 507 -30.40 34.00 -42.28
CA SER A 507 -31.75 33.99 -41.64
C SER A 507 -32.82 32.90 -41.93
N LYS A 508 -33.56 32.60 -40.83
CA LYS A 508 -34.98 32.16 -40.65
C LYS A 508 -35.33 30.67 -40.38
N LYS A 509 -35.65 30.42 -39.09
CA LYS A 509 -36.91 29.93 -38.45
C LYS A 509 -37.90 28.97 -39.19
N ARG A 510 -38.42 28.02 -38.37
CA ARG A 510 -39.77 27.33 -38.28
C ARG A 510 -39.79 25.83 -38.64
N HIS A 511 -40.01 24.94 -37.65
CA HIS A 511 -41.29 24.37 -37.15
C HIS A 511 -41.94 23.33 -38.09
N PHE A 512 -42.11 22.10 -37.62
CA PHE A 512 -43.33 21.30 -37.84
C PHE A 512 -43.61 20.36 -36.66
N PHE A 513 -44.88 20.39 -36.24
CA PHE A 513 -45.54 19.59 -35.20
C PHE A 513 -46.10 18.28 -35.81
N ALA A 514 -46.22 17.21 -35.01
CA ALA A 514 -47.39 16.33 -34.99
C ALA A 514 -47.39 15.40 -33.75
N LYS A 515 -48.45 15.49 -32.93
CA LYS A 515 -48.98 14.39 -32.08
C LYS A 515 -50.20 13.78 -32.81
N PRO A 516 -50.76 12.62 -32.39
CA PRO A 516 -51.84 12.66 -31.37
C PRO A 516 -52.01 11.42 -30.45
N THR A 517 -52.68 11.67 -29.30
CA THR A 517 -53.70 10.85 -28.57
C THR A 517 -53.42 9.39 -28.14
N SER A 518 -53.41 8.99 -26.86
CA SER A 518 -54.39 9.02 -25.73
C SER A 518 -55.25 7.75 -25.58
N VAL A 519 -55.06 6.99 -24.49
CA VAL A 519 -56.09 6.11 -23.88
C VAL A 519 -56.02 6.24 -22.35
N ILE A 520 -57.15 6.64 -21.78
CA ILE A 520 -57.57 6.73 -20.37
C ILE A 520 -57.97 5.31 -19.88
N GLY A 521 -57.92 4.83 -18.64
CA GLY A 521 -57.57 5.35 -17.32
C GLY A 521 -58.07 4.37 -16.21
N ARG A 522 -57.64 4.65 -14.97
CA ARG A 522 -58.17 4.23 -13.63
C ARG A 522 -58.06 2.78 -13.15
N LEU A 523 -57.25 2.61 -12.08
CA LEU A 523 -57.65 1.99 -10.82
C LEU A 523 -56.85 2.61 -9.67
N LEU A 524 -57.55 3.29 -8.76
CA LEU A 524 -57.04 3.83 -7.49
C LEU A 524 -57.49 2.90 -6.36
N GLN A 525 -56.58 2.63 -5.42
CA GLN A 525 -56.74 2.71 -3.95
C GLN A 525 -55.95 1.61 -3.21
N GLY A 526 -55.02 2.06 -2.36
CA GLY A 526 -54.27 1.20 -1.45
C GLY A 526 -53.28 2.02 -0.62
N ARG A 527 -53.80 2.76 0.37
CA ARG A 527 -53.01 3.45 1.42
C ARG A 527 -52.19 2.44 2.23
N ARG A 528 -50.91 2.72 2.51
CA ARG A 528 -50.25 2.45 3.80
C ARG A 528 -48.93 3.25 3.96
N ARG A 529 -48.96 4.09 5.00
CA ARG A 529 -47.94 4.74 5.84
C ARG A 529 -46.45 4.61 5.46
N PHE A 530 -45.82 5.78 5.31
CA PHE A 530 -44.39 6.01 5.51
C PHE A 530 -44.15 6.31 7.00
N GLU A 531 -43.23 5.57 7.64
CA GLU A 531 -42.63 5.93 8.93
C GLU A 531 -41.34 6.69 8.68
N MET A 532 -41.29 7.93 9.16
CA MET A 532 -40.06 8.71 9.32
C MET A 532 -39.35 8.22 10.59
N PHE A 533 -38.08 7.84 10.45
CA PHE A 533 -37.19 7.71 11.61
C PHE A 533 -36.50 9.05 11.85
N ASP A 534 -36.94 9.72 12.93
CA ASP A 534 -36.25 10.86 13.53
C ASP A 534 -34.93 10.39 14.17
N VAL A 535 -33.82 11.04 13.80
CA VAL A 535 -32.52 10.91 14.48
C VAL A 535 -32.45 12.02 15.52
N GLY A 536 -32.91 11.70 16.74
CA GLY A 536 -32.78 12.56 17.91
C GLY A 536 -31.36 12.52 18.47
N TYR A 537 -30.70 13.68 18.53
CA TYR A 537 -29.54 13.93 19.38
C TYR A 537 -29.99 14.00 20.85
N SER A 538 -29.49 13.10 21.70
CA SER A 538 -29.63 13.21 23.16
C SER A 538 -28.32 13.70 23.76
N LEU A 539 -28.32 14.95 24.23
CA LEU A 539 -27.40 15.49 25.22
C LEU A 539 -27.95 15.10 26.59
N GLU A 540 -27.31 14.18 27.30
CA GLU A 540 -27.59 13.98 28.73
C GLU A 540 -26.66 14.87 29.57
N MET A 541 -27.25 15.96 30.07
CA MET A 541 -26.79 16.63 31.29
C MET A 541 -27.25 15.82 32.49
N SER A 542 -26.34 15.44 33.38
CA SER A 542 -26.67 15.09 34.77
C SER A 542 -26.02 16.10 35.73
N LYS A 543 -26.85 16.66 36.61
CA LYS A 543 -26.49 17.55 37.72
C LYS A 543 -26.80 16.86 39.05
N SER A 544 -26.05 17.30 40.07
CA SER A 544 -26.21 17.12 41.53
C SER A 544 -25.64 15.82 42.11
N ALA A 545 -24.97 15.76 43.27
CA ALA A 545 -24.58 16.70 44.33
C ALA A 545 -23.28 16.13 44.95
N GLY A 546 -22.27 16.89 45.39
CA GLY A 546 -22.29 17.75 46.58
C GLY A 546 -21.64 17.06 47.79
N VAL A 547 -20.31 16.97 47.87
CA VAL A 547 -19.57 16.78 49.14
C VAL A 547 -18.26 17.57 49.12
N ARG A 548 -18.06 18.34 50.20
CA ARG A 548 -16.93 19.24 50.49
C ARG A 548 -15.64 18.48 50.78
N ALA A 549 -14.52 18.91 50.20
CA ALA A 549 -13.19 18.72 50.79
C ALA A 549 -12.27 19.90 50.43
N ARG A 550 -11.58 20.42 51.45
CA ARG A 550 -10.73 21.62 51.44
C ARG A 550 -9.38 21.36 50.75
N PRO A 551 -8.73 22.37 50.14
CA PRO A 551 -7.33 22.26 49.72
C PRO A 551 -6.40 22.74 50.85
N PRO A 552 -5.18 22.17 51.01
CA PRO A 552 -4.18 22.79 51.87
C PRO A 552 -3.46 23.92 51.13
N ARG A 553 -3.33 25.06 51.81
CA ARG A 553 -2.43 26.18 51.51
C ARG A 553 -1.09 25.92 52.20
N PHE A 554 0.02 26.16 51.52
CA PHE A 554 1.33 26.66 52.00
C PHE A 554 2.15 26.96 50.72
N SER A 555 2.99 27.98 50.55
CA SER A 555 3.32 29.23 51.26
C SER A 555 4.14 30.08 50.28
N SER A 556 4.04 31.40 50.40
CA SER A 556 4.71 32.40 49.57
C SER A 556 6.14 32.77 50.04
N ALA A 557 7.06 32.87 49.06
CA ALA A 557 8.13 33.89 48.90
C ALA A 557 9.43 33.84 49.77
N PRO A 558 10.54 34.57 49.45
CA PRO A 558 11.04 35.14 48.16
C PRO A 558 12.59 35.04 47.92
N LEU A 559 13.05 35.65 46.80
CA LEU A 559 14.35 36.36 46.55
C LEU A 559 15.46 35.73 45.65
N ARG A 560 15.50 36.26 44.41
CA ARG A 560 16.60 36.94 43.67
C ARG A 560 18.05 36.36 43.70
N ARG A 561 18.56 35.99 42.53
CA ARG A 561 19.57 36.71 41.68
C ARG A 561 20.28 35.73 40.74
N ALA A 562 20.22 36.00 39.43
CA ALA A 562 21.38 36.03 38.52
C ALA A 562 20.89 36.32 37.09
N ALA A 563 20.74 37.61 36.78
CA ALA A 563 20.76 38.12 35.41
C ALA A 563 22.22 38.44 35.09
N SER A 564 22.77 37.80 34.04
CA SER A 564 23.90 38.30 33.24
C SER A 564 24.30 37.23 32.22
N SER A 565 23.80 37.33 30.99
CA SER A 565 24.49 36.96 29.74
C SER A 565 23.51 37.13 28.57
N ALA A 566 23.23 38.39 28.24
CA ALA A 566 22.49 38.78 27.04
C ALA A 566 23.09 40.08 26.47
N VAL A 567 24.41 40.08 26.22
CA VAL A 567 25.10 41.12 25.43
C VAL A 567 26.31 40.48 24.74
N ALA A 568 26.08 39.67 23.71
CA ALA A 568 27.12 39.23 22.76
C ALA A 568 26.50 38.54 21.54
N LEU A 569 25.64 39.22 20.77
CA LEU A 569 25.30 38.81 19.38
C LEU A 569 24.48 39.85 18.60
N PHE A 570 24.74 41.15 18.84
CA PHE A 570 24.07 42.24 18.12
C PHE A 570 25.07 43.22 17.48
N THR A 571 26.10 42.71 16.80
CA THR A 571 27.02 43.56 16.01
C THR A 571 27.80 42.82 14.92
N SER A 572 27.14 42.00 14.09
CA SER A 572 27.81 41.45 12.89
C SER A 572 26.94 41.17 11.66
N LEU A 573 25.67 41.59 11.63
CA LEU A 573 24.81 41.49 10.43
C LEU A 573 24.23 42.85 9.98
N ARG A 574 24.96 43.95 10.22
CA ARG A 574 24.79 45.21 9.47
C ARG A 574 25.80 45.27 8.33
N ARG A 575 25.61 44.46 7.29
CA ARG A 575 26.26 44.62 5.98
C ARG A 575 25.63 43.70 4.92
N ALA A 576 24.33 43.88 4.64
CA ALA A 576 23.71 43.51 3.36
C ALA A 576 22.22 43.92 3.31
N GLN A 577 21.91 45.19 3.55
CA GLN A 577 20.61 45.75 3.15
C GLN A 577 20.81 47.17 2.64
N ARG A 578 20.99 47.28 1.31
CA ARG A 578 20.68 48.46 0.52
C ARG A 578 19.88 47.96 -0.68
N GLY A 579 18.60 48.31 -0.72
CA GLY A 579 17.65 47.91 -1.76
C GLY A 579 16.25 47.88 -1.16
N GLY A 580 15.55 49.00 -1.26
CA GLY A 580 14.23 49.18 -0.65
C GLY A 580 13.11 48.51 -1.45
N ALA A 581 12.23 47.82 -0.73
CA ALA A 581 10.82 47.65 -1.01
C ALA A 581 10.19 47.11 0.28
N TYR A 582 9.35 47.91 0.97
CA TYR A 582 8.60 47.43 2.13
C TYR A 582 7.47 46.52 1.64
N SER A 583 7.36 45.32 2.21
CA SER A 583 6.26 44.40 1.88
C SER A 583 5.02 44.78 2.68
N ALA A 584 3.82 44.51 2.13
CA ALA A 584 2.55 44.73 2.83
C ALA A 584 2.46 44.02 4.21
N PHE A 585 3.30 43.00 4.42
CA PHE A 585 3.43 42.28 5.68
C PHE A 585 4.05 43.13 6.80
N ASP A 586 4.98 44.02 6.46
CA ASP A 586 5.68 44.87 7.44
C ASP A 586 4.79 46.03 7.93
N MET A 587 3.86 46.50 7.10
CA MET A 587 2.85 47.49 7.49
C MET A 587 1.79 46.90 8.43
N CYS A 588 1.30 45.68 8.15
CA CYS A 588 0.33 45.01 9.03
C CYS A 588 0.92 44.68 10.40
N ARG A 589 2.21 44.31 10.46
CA ARG A 589 2.91 44.03 11.72
C ARG A 589 3.07 45.27 12.59
N SER A 590 3.41 46.41 11.98
CA SER A 590 3.56 47.69 12.69
C SER A 590 2.23 48.20 13.29
N ARG A 591 1.09 48.00 12.63
CA ARG A 591 -0.22 48.41 13.20
C ARG A 591 -0.73 47.47 14.29
N TYR A 592 -0.48 46.17 14.17
CA TYR A 592 -0.84 45.20 15.21
C TYR A 592 -0.05 45.43 16.51
N GLU A 593 1.21 45.81 16.39
CA GLU A 593 2.06 46.17 17.54
C GLU A 593 1.65 47.52 18.18
N ASN A 594 0.89 48.36 17.47
CA ASN A 594 0.38 49.66 17.95
C ASN A 594 -1.12 49.66 18.32
N GLY A 595 -1.85 48.56 18.11
CA GLY A 595 -3.24 48.39 18.56
C GLY A 595 -4.33 48.99 17.65
N ASP A 596 -4.04 49.26 16.38
CA ASP A 596 -5.01 49.82 15.42
C ASP A 596 -5.78 48.74 14.63
N GLU A 597 -7.00 49.05 14.14
CA GLU A 597 -7.84 48.12 13.34
C GLU A 597 -7.26 47.76 11.94
N PRO A 598 -7.59 46.56 11.40
CA PRO A 598 -7.02 46.05 10.14
C PRO A 598 -7.58 46.70 8.87
N LEU A 599 -6.75 46.81 7.83
CA LEU A 599 -7.07 47.44 6.53
C LEU A 599 -8.10 46.64 5.73
N THR A 600 -8.98 47.34 5.01
CA THR A 600 -9.96 46.73 4.08
C THR A 600 -9.52 46.89 2.63
N THR A 601 -10.15 46.12 1.72
CA THR A 601 -9.79 46.01 0.30
C THR A 601 -9.83 47.31 -0.51
N HIS A 602 -10.26 48.42 0.08
CA HIS A 602 -10.32 49.73 -0.57
C HIS A 602 -9.02 50.55 -0.44
N ASP A 603 -8.07 50.11 0.38
CA ASP A 603 -6.84 50.88 0.71
C ASP A 603 -5.63 50.57 -0.20
N PHE A 604 -5.74 49.62 -1.13
CA PHE A 604 -4.63 49.23 -2.02
C PHE A 604 -4.56 50.02 -3.35
N ASP A 605 -5.55 50.85 -3.65
CA ASP A 605 -5.55 51.69 -4.86
C ASP A 605 -4.98 53.09 -4.57
N ARG A 606 -3.64 53.17 -4.47
CA ARG A 606 -2.80 54.36 -4.77
C ARG A 606 -1.39 54.14 -4.22
N THR A 607 -0.44 53.72 -5.05
CA THR A 607 0.89 54.36 -5.14
C THR A 607 1.74 53.80 -6.29
N THR A 608 1.92 54.68 -7.29
CA THR A 608 3.14 54.99 -8.06
C THR A 608 3.86 53.93 -8.92
N TYR A 609 3.55 54.03 -10.22
CA TYR A 609 4.47 53.95 -11.36
C TYR A 609 5.88 54.49 -11.08
N THR A 610 6.91 53.75 -11.46
CA THR A 610 8.17 54.32 -11.94
C THR A 610 8.70 53.54 -13.14
N ARG A 611 8.97 54.33 -14.19
CA ARG A 611 9.46 53.97 -15.53
C ARG A 611 10.97 53.70 -15.42
N VAL A 612 11.46 52.57 -15.94
CA VAL A 612 12.86 52.42 -16.37
C VAL A 612 12.88 51.75 -17.74
N SER A 613 13.71 52.32 -18.59
CA SER A 613 13.82 52.28 -20.04
C SER A 613 14.57 51.07 -20.62
N ASP A 614 14.12 50.69 -21.82
CA ASP A 614 14.81 50.17 -23.02
C ASP A 614 16.12 49.38 -22.90
N GLY A 615 16.12 48.18 -23.49
CA GLY A 615 17.33 47.45 -23.88
C GLY A 615 17.10 45.98 -24.25
N ASP A 616 16.94 45.73 -25.55
CA ASP A 616 17.24 44.50 -26.32
C ASP A 616 16.42 43.19 -26.19
N LEU A 617 15.61 43.03 -27.25
CA LEU A 617 15.09 41.86 -27.95
C LEU A 617 15.77 40.49 -27.71
N GLY A 618 14.94 39.49 -27.39
CA GLY A 618 15.27 38.07 -27.50
C GLY A 618 14.02 37.20 -27.31
N THR A 619 13.30 36.97 -28.40
CA THR A 619 12.01 36.28 -28.49
C THR A 619 12.06 34.79 -28.07
N ARG A 620 11.35 34.44 -26.99
CA ARG A 620 10.76 33.09 -26.78
C ARG A 620 9.37 33.24 -26.19
N SER A 621 8.36 33.02 -27.04
CA SER A 621 6.95 32.96 -26.69
C SER A 621 6.65 31.70 -25.87
N SER A 622 6.34 31.89 -24.58
CA SER A 622 5.70 30.88 -23.73
C SER A 622 4.38 31.46 -23.24
N ILE A 623 3.27 31.02 -23.83
CA ILE A 623 1.92 31.32 -23.39
C ILE A 623 1.62 30.39 -22.22
N THR A 624 1.53 30.93 -21.00
CA THR A 624 1.04 30.20 -19.82
C THR A 624 -0.38 30.68 -19.52
N PHE A 625 -1.36 29.80 -19.72
CA PHE A 625 -2.72 30.01 -19.23
C PHE A 625 -2.79 29.59 -17.75
N LEU A 626 -3.06 30.55 -16.87
CA LEU A 626 -3.49 30.32 -15.48
C LEU A 626 -5.00 30.18 -15.46
N LEU A 627 -5.50 28.96 -15.23
CA LEU A 627 -6.91 28.69 -14.94
C LEU A 627 -7.14 28.78 -13.43
N TRP A 628 -7.93 29.78 -13.02
CA TRP A 628 -8.52 29.88 -11.69
C TRP A 628 -9.81 29.04 -11.65
N VAL A 629 -9.92 28.14 -10.67
CA VAL A 629 -11.18 27.47 -10.32
C VAL A 629 -11.86 28.28 -9.23
N VAL A 630 -13.02 28.86 -9.56
CA VAL A 630 -13.94 29.48 -8.61
C VAL A 630 -15.02 28.45 -8.27
N GLU A 631 -15.07 28.02 -7.01
CA GLU A 631 -16.17 27.19 -6.48
C GLU A 631 -17.43 28.03 -6.29
N PHE A 632 -18.51 27.67 -7.00
CA PHE A 632 -19.85 28.20 -6.73
C PHE A 632 -20.56 27.31 -5.70
N LYS A 633 -20.92 27.91 -4.57
CA LYS A 633 -21.76 27.32 -3.52
C LYS A 633 -23.22 27.67 -3.84
N ILE A 634 -24.05 26.68 -4.16
CA ILE A 634 -25.49 26.86 -4.33
C ILE A 634 -26.16 26.54 -2.98
N GLU A 635 -26.67 27.57 -2.30
CA GLU A 635 -27.59 27.45 -1.17
C GLU A 635 -29.02 27.35 -1.71
N GLU A 636 -29.67 26.20 -1.50
CA GLU A 636 -31.07 26.00 -1.82
C GLU A 636 -31.94 26.39 -0.62
N LYS A 637 -32.66 27.52 -0.75
CA LYS A 637 -33.71 27.96 0.18
C LYS A 637 -35.01 27.26 -0.15
N THR A 638 -35.50 26.38 0.71
CA THR A 638 -36.90 25.92 0.68
C THR A 638 -37.78 26.82 1.54
N LYS A 639 -38.77 27.45 0.91
CA LYS A 639 -39.88 28.15 1.57
C LYS A 639 -41.05 27.16 1.74
N THR A 640 -41.62 27.21 2.95
CA THR A 640 -42.93 26.71 3.44
C THR A 640 -43.26 25.24 3.27
#